data_AF-A0A9Q1MGS0-F1
#
_entry.id   AF-A0A9Q1MGS0-F1
#
_cell.length_a   1.000
_cell.length_b   1.000
_cell.length_c   1.000
_cell.angle_alpha   90.00
_cell.angle_beta   90.00
_cell.angle_gamma   90.00
#
_symmetry.space_group_name_H-M   'P 1'
#
loop_
_entity.id
_entity.type
_entity.pdbx_description
1 polymer ?
#
loop_
_entity_poly.entity_id
_entity_poly.type
_entity_poly.pdbx_seq_one_letter_code
_entity_poly.pdbx_strand_id
1 'polypeptide(L)'
;MQMCRTCKISISLADTSPSSVSQIFASTDGVFNARAKVLGGGTCIHAGFYSRASESYIKKVGWDSKLVNESYPWIEKQIVHKPILAPWQKAVRDGLLEVGISPFNGFTYDHINGTKFGGTIFERLGRRKSEAELLTSANPEKLHVLVHATVQKIEFETSGKKPRAVGVVFKDEKGNQHKAFLSSRRGSEIIVSSGGIGSPQILILSGIGPKSELEKMNISVVLDNKFVGRHQSLIQTVGITKMGVYIEASSGYGQTKDSIYCHHGIVSAEIGQLSTIPPKQRTREAIEAYKRNKKNVPQELFRGGFILEKIATPLSTGHISLKSTKIDDAPSVTFNYFSHPRDLKRCVDGIHIMEKIVKSKHFTNYAQCDKETLDKLLKMSVQANINLIPKQINDTESLEQFCKDTVITIWHYHGGCHVSKVVTPDYKVINVNRLLVNDGSTFTVSPGTNPQATVMMMGRYMGVKILREILGREAGFSQNFDCDAAYRTFMLMETEGFEPNSVTWTSLLSSFARCRRHEDTWKLYVLMRKKEVEATAEAIAVVISVCVGDNAIDKCEIVHGYVIKGGFANNSIVINSLMCTYGKSGAVRQAECLFSGLHLKTIVSWNSLISCYAESGLCNKTYSLFLQLQESDDLKMKPNVISWSAVTGAFAMAERHEESLEIFQSMQVARVLANDVTTSSVLSVCADLSNFHLGMEIHGYSIRFLMDKNT
;
A
#
# COMPACT_ATOMS: atom_id res chain seq x y z
N MET A 1 12.52 -22.54 -19.64
CA MET A 1 12.74 -21.15 -19.18
C MET A 1 14.21 -20.98 -18.78
N GLN A 2 14.97 -20.09 -19.44
CA GLN A 2 16.18 -19.53 -18.80
C GLN A 2 15.75 -18.42 -17.84
N MET A 3 15.52 -18.78 -16.58
CA MET A 3 15.55 -17.77 -15.51
C MET A 3 16.93 -17.12 -15.50
N CYS A 4 16.99 -15.80 -15.30
CA CYS A 4 18.23 -15.02 -15.22
C CYS A 4 19.04 -15.25 -13.92
N ARG A 5 19.23 -16.53 -13.52
CA ARG A 5 19.88 -16.96 -12.26
C ARG A 5 21.34 -16.50 -12.14
N THR A 6 21.97 -16.16 -13.27
CA THR A 6 23.36 -15.72 -13.41
C THR A 6 23.51 -14.40 -14.17
N CYS A 7 22.41 -13.67 -14.46
CA CYS A 7 22.47 -12.44 -15.26
C CYS A 7 23.10 -11.28 -14.49
N LYS A 8 24.34 -10.98 -14.88
CA LYS A 8 25.17 -9.89 -14.34
C LYS A 8 24.61 -8.55 -14.86
N ILE A 9 24.42 -7.59 -13.95
CA ILE A 9 24.00 -6.19 -14.24
C ILE A 9 24.69 -5.65 -15.49
N SER A 10 26.00 -5.86 -15.50
CA SER A 10 26.96 -5.49 -16.51
C SER A 10 26.57 -5.91 -17.92
N ILE A 11 26.56 -7.22 -18.16
CA ILE A 11 26.25 -7.81 -19.47
C ILE A 11 24.84 -7.38 -19.89
N SER A 12 23.87 -7.44 -18.98
CA SER A 12 22.49 -7.01 -19.26
C SER A 12 22.38 -5.53 -19.68
N LEU A 13 23.15 -4.61 -19.09
CA LEU A 13 23.13 -3.18 -19.46
C LEU A 13 23.99 -2.84 -20.68
N ALA A 14 24.88 -3.74 -21.11
CA ALA A 14 25.72 -3.58 -22.30
C ALA A 14 25.14 -4.25 -23.55
N ASP A 15 24.36 -5.33 -23.37
CA ASP A 15 23.74 -6.12 -24.42
C ASP A 15 22.68 -5.32 -25.23
N THR A 16 22.99 -5.09 -26.50
CA THR A 16 22.14 -4.42 -27.50
C THR A 16 21.35 -5.38 -28.39
N SER A 17 21.41 -6.70 -28.14
CA SER A 17 20.71 -7.70 -28.95
C SER A 17 19.19 -7.52 -28.89
N PRO A 18 18.42 -7.93 -29.93
CA PRO A 18 16.96 -7.96 -29.88
C PRO A 18 16.43 -8.81 -28.70
N SER A 19 17.17 -9.87 -28.35
CA SER A 19 16.95 -10.75 -27.20
C SER A 19 17.26 -10.13 -25.82
N SER A 20 17.93 -8.97 -25.77
CA SER A 20 18.44 -8.39 -24.51
C SER A 20 17.35 -8.18 -23.46
N VAL A 21 17.66 -8.57 -22.22
CA VAL A 21 16.83 -8.34 -21.02
C VAL A 21 16.80 -6.87 -20.58
N SER A 22 17.49 -5.99 -21.31
CA SER A 22 17.48 -4.54 -21.17
C SER A 22 17.07 -3.87 -22.48
N GLN A 23 16.44 -2.70 -22.37
CA GLN A 23 16.26 -1.78 -23.48
C GLN A 23 17.00 -0.48 -23.14
N ILE A 24 18.15 -0.28 -23.81
CA ILE A 24 18.97 0.93 -23.71
C ILE A 24 18.26 2.07 -24.46
N PHE A 25 18.31 3.28 -23.90
CA PHE A 25 17.90 4.51 -24.57
C PHE A 25 18.82 5.67 -24.15
N ALA A 26 18.78 6.78 -24.87
CA ALA A 26 19.30 8.06 -24.38
C ALA A 26 18.12 8.99 -24.12
N SER A 27 18.18 9.79 -23.07
CA SER A 27 17.25 10.92 -22.91
C SER A 27 17.62 12.05 -23.87
N THR A 28 16.69 12.96 -24.13
CA THR A 28 16.91 14.16 -24.98
C THR A 28 18.02 15.06 -24.43
N ASP A 29 18.27 14.99 -23.12
CA ASP A 29 19.39 15.64 -22.42
C ASP A 29 20.77 15.03 -22.73
N GLY A 30 20.85 13.98 -23.58
CA GLY A 30 22.10 13.31 -23.95
C GLY A 30 22.60 12.27 -22.93
N VAL A 31 21.82 11.94 -21.90
CA VAL A 31 22.23 10.97 -20.86
C VAL A 31 21.76 9.55 -21.22
N PHE A 32 22.71 8.61 -21.33
CA PHE A 32 22.41 7.20 -21.55
C PHE A 32 21.70 6.56 -20.36
N ASN A 33 20.73 5.69 -20.66
CA ASN A 33 19.81 5.12 -19.69
C ASN A 33 19.29 3.75 -20.16
N ALA A 34 18.57 3.04 -19.28
CA ALA A 34 18.07 1.69 -19.57
C ALA A 34 16.78 1.38 -18.81
N ARG A 35 15.90 0.56 -19.41
CA ARG A 35 14.75 -0.08 -18.75
C ARG A 35 14.80 -1.60 -18.91
N ALA A 36 14.27 -2.35 -17.96
CA ALA A 36 14.24 -3.81 -18.03
C ALA A 36 13.21 -4.31 -19.06
N LYS A 37 13.51 -5.43 -19.72
CA LYS A 37 12.68 -6.11 -20.71
C LYS A 37 12.62 -7.63 -20.42
N VAL A 38 12.29 -7.97 -19.17
CA VAL A 38 12.32 -9.34 -18.63
C VAL A 38 11.35 -9.49 -17.47
N LEU A 39 10.84 -10.70 -17.23
CA LEU A 39 10.00 -11.03 -16.06
C LEU A 39 10.76 -10.73 -14.75
N GLY A 40 10.08 -10.10 -13.78
CA GLY A 40 10.72 -9.52 -12.58
C GLY A 40 11.31 -8.11 -12.80
N GLY A 41 11.18 -7.56 -14.02
CA GLY A 41 11.46 -6.15 -14.32
C GLY A 41 12.84 -5.69 -13.90
N GLY A 42 12.90 -4.50 -13.29
CA GLY A 42 14.16 -3.87 -12.85
C GLY A 42 14.98 -4.75 -11.90
N THR A 43 14.32 -5.62 -11.11
CA THR A 43 15.04 -6.44 -10.12
C THR A 43 16.01 -7.45 -10.74
N CYS A 44 15.76 -7.86 -11.99
CA CYS A 44 16.63 -8.75 -12.75
C CYS A 44 17.94 -8.11 -13.23
N ILE A 45 18.02 -6.77 -13.33
CA ILE A 45 19.18 -6.07 -13.93
C ILE A 45 19.79 -4.96 -13.07
N HIS A 46 19.15 -4.53 -11.98
CA HIS A 46 19.65 -3.42 -11.14
C HIS A 46 20.73 -3.81 -10.12
N ALA A 47 21.28 -2.80 -9.43
CA ALA A 47 22.32 -2.89 -8.39
C ALA A 47 21.92 -3.64 -7.11
N GLY A 48 20.63 -3.99 -6.92
CA GLY A 48 20.21 -4.91 -5.86
C GLY A 48 20.33 -4.41 -4.42
N PHE A 49 20.51 -3.11 -4.19
CA PHE A 49 20.51 -2.49 -2.85
C PHE A 49 19.08 -2.24 -2.34
N TYR A 50 18.71 -2.84 -1.20
CA TYR A 50 17.37 -2.80 -0.64
C TYR A 50 17.27 -1.81 0.55
N SER A 51 16.36 -0.85 0.46
CA SER A 51 15.97 0.03 1.56
C SER A 51 14.50 0.40 1.41
N ARG A 52 13.75 0.35 2.52
CA ARG A 52 12.34 0.76 2.62
C ARG A 52 12.18 2.27 2.36
N ALA A 53 10.93 2.71 2.21
CA ALA A 53 10.59 4.13 2.29
C ALA A 53 10.87 4.69 3.69
N SER A 54 10.91 6.03 3.84
CA SER A 54 10.81 6.63 5.17
C SER A 54 9.36 6.57 5.69
N GLU A 55 9.22 6.52 7.02
CA GLU A 55 7.92 6.67 7.69
C GLU A 55 7.24 8.00 7.31
N SER A 56 8.01 9.06 7.14
CA SER A 56 7.52 10.37 6.67
C SER A 56 6.98 10.32 5.24
N TYR A 57 7.51 9.47 4.36
CA TYR A 57 6.95 9.25 3.03
C TYR A 57 5.65 8.45 3.11
N ILE A 58 5.63 7.35 3.86
CA ILE A 58 4.45 6.49 4.08
C ILE A 58 3.26 7.32 4.59
N LYS A 59 3.50 8.16 5.61
CA LYS A 59 2.52 9.12 6.15
C LYS A 59 2.09 10.16 5.10
N LYS A 60 3.03 10.74 4.34
CA LYS A 60 2.75 11.76 3.30
C LYS A 60 1.89 11.22 2.15
N VAL A 61 2.02 9.95 1.77
CA VAL A 61 1.22 9.34 0.68
C VAL A 61 -0.07 8.68 1.18
N GLY A 62 -0.33 8.69 2.49
CA GLY A 62 -1.58 8.18 3.07
C GLY A 62 -1.72 6.65 3.04
N TRP A 63 -0.62 5.90 3.11
CA TRP A 63 -0.68 4.43 3.17
C TRP A 63 -0.98 3.92 4.59
N ASP A 64 -1.80 2.87 4.67
CA ASP A 64 -2.04 2.08 5.89
C ASP A 64 -0.71 1.52 6.40
N SER A 65 -0.22 2.08 7.50
CA SER A 65 1.09 1.73 8.07
C SER A 65 1.12 0.31 8.64
N LYS A 66 -0.03 -0.28 9.00
CA LYS A 66 -0.11 -1.70 9.38
C LYS A 66 0.06 -2.57 8.14
N LEU A 67 -0.67 -2.30 7.05
CA LEU A 67 -0.54 -3.08 5.80
C LEU A 67 0.83 -2.91 5.14
N VAL A 68 1.48 -1.74 5.26
CA VAL A 68 2.88 -1.55 4.84
C VAL A 68 3.83 -2.41 5.68
N ASN A 69 3.64 -2.46 7.00
CA ASN A 69 4.42 -3.31 7.91
C ASN A 69 4.10 -4.81 7.78
N GLU A 70 2.93 -5.19 7.24
CA GLU A 70 2.61 -6.56 6.80
C GLU A 70 3.28 -6.90 5.45
N SER A 71 3.54 -5.89 4.60
CA SER A 71 3.99 -6.09 3.21
C SER A 71 5.50 -6.07 3.03
N TYR A 72 6.25 -5.21 3.73
CA TYR A 72 7.73 -5.22 3.65
C TYR A 72 8.33 -6.56 4.15
N PRO A 73 8.02 -7.08 5.36
CA PRO A 73 8.63 -8.32 5.87
C PRO A 73 8.29 -9.56 5.03
N TRP A 74 7.13 -9.59 4.38
CA TRP A 74 6.74 -10.66 3.46
C TRP A 74 7.68 -10.78 2.26
N ILE A 75 8.16 -9.64 1.73
CA ILE A 75 9.17 -9.59 0.66
C ILE A 75 10.55 -9.94 1.23
N GLU A 76 10.88 -9.36 2.38
CA GLU A 76 12.20 -9.51 3.02
C GLU A 76 12.50 -10.98 3.32
N LYS A 77 11.52 -11.74 3.81
CA LYS A 77 11.63 -13.18 4.11
C LYS A 77 11.91 -14.05 2.87
N GLN A 78 11.54 -13.61 1.66
CA GLN A 78 11.65 -14.42 0.43
C GLN A 78 12.90 -14.13 -0.41
N ILE A 79 13.27 -12.84 -0.53
CA ILE A 79 14.25 -12.38 -1.53
C ILE A 79 15.28 -11.37 -1.01
N VAL A 80 15.32 -11.04 0.28
CA VAL A 80 16.26 -10.03 0.83
C VAL A 80 17.18 -10.62 1.88
N HIS A 81 18.44 -10.20 1.85
CA HIS A 81 19.52 -10.69 2.68
C HIS A 81 20.32 -9.53 3.30
N LYS A 82 21.01 -9.83 4.41
CA LYS A 82 21.99 -8.93 5.03
C LYS A 82 23.31 -9.04 4.26
N PRO A 83 23.85 -7.95 3.67
CA PRO A 83 25.09 -8.01 2.90
C PRO A 83 26.32 -8.17 3.79
N ILE A 84 27.36 -8.77 3.23
CA ILE A 84 28.72 -8.76 3.79
C ILE A 84 29.44 -7.53 3.23
N LEU A 85 29.96 -6.67 4.10
CA LEU A 85 30.74 -5.49 3.71
C LEU A 85 32.17 -5.91 3.32
N ALA A 86 32.54 -5.72 2.06
CA ALA A 86 33.92 -5.84 1.60
C ALA A 86 34.75 -4.61 2.02
N PRO A 87 36.10 -4.65 1.93
CA PRO A 87 36.97 -3.59 2.44
C PRO A 87 36.64 -2.17 1.93
N TRP A 88 36.32 -2.03 0.64
CA TRP A 88 35.87 -0.76 0.03
C TRP A 88 34.66 -0.15 0.78
N GLN A 89 33.60 -0.94 1.02
CA GLN A 89 32.41 -0.47 1.72
C GLN A 89 32.69 -0.13 3.19
N LYS A 90 33.68 -0.78 3.82
CA LYS A 90 34.13 -0.39 5.17
C LYS A 90 34.85 0.96 5.14
N ALA A 91 35.80 1.15 4.21
CA ALA A 91 36.54 2.40 4.06
C ALA A 91 35.61 3.59 3.78
N VAL A 92 34.61 3.45 2.89
CA VAL A 92 33.64 4.53 2.63
C VAL A 92 32.67 4.72 3.79
N ARG A 93 32.21 3.66 4.49
CA ARG A 93 31.41 3.77 5.72
C ARG A 93 32.13 4.56 6.80
N ASP A 94 33.41 4.27 6.99
CA ASP A 94 34.21 4.89 8.06
C ASP A 94 34.60 6.33 7.69
N GLY A 95 34.91 6.59 6.41
CA GLY A 95 35.08 7.94 5.88
C GLY A 95 33.80 8.79 5.96
N LEU A 96 32.62 8.23 5.69
CA LEU A 96 31.32 8.90 5.87
C LEU A 96 31.11 9.34 7.33
N LEU A 97 31.52 8.51 8.30
CA LEU A 97 31.45 8.86 9.72
C LEU A 97 32.50 9.91 10.10
N GLU A 98 33.73 9.80 9.60
CA GLU A 98 34.83 10.76 9.81
C GLU A 98 34.44 12.17 9.33
N VAL A 99 33.73 12.29 8.20
CA VAL A 99 33.24 13.58 7.67
C VAL A 99 31.89 14.04 8.26
N GLY A 100 31.40 13.35 9.29
CA GLY A 100 30.25 13.79 10.10
C GLY A 100 28.88 13.27 9.67
N ILE A 101 28.77 12.31 8.74
CA ILE A 101 27.48 11.71 8.32
C ILE A 101 27.00 10.69 9.37
N SER A 102 26.68 11.23 10.54
CA SER A 102 26.29 10.55 11.77
C SER A 102 24.76 10.53 11.95
N PRO A 103 24.20 9.62 12.78
CA PRO A 103 24.87 8.54 13.53
C PRO A 103 25.26 7.35 12.63
N PHE A 104 25.95 6.36 13.20
CA PHE A 104 26.08 5.04 12.59
C PHE A 104 24.89 4.16 13.00
N ASN A 105 24.00 3.88 12.05
CA ASN A 105 22.78 3.10 12.27
C ASN A 105 22.99 1.58 12.05
N GLY A 106 24.21 1.13 11.78
CA GLY A 106 24.50 -0.28 11.52
C GLY A 106 23.74 -0.84 10.31
N PHE A 107 23.16 -2.04 10.50
CA PHE A 107 22.30 -2.69 9.51
C PHE A 107 20.84 -2.33 9.75
N THR A 108 20.18 -1.75 8.75
CA THR A 108 18.72 -1.57 8.76
C THR A 108 18.16 -1.49 7.34
N TYR A 109 16.95 -1.97 7.13
CA TYR A 109 16.20 -1.73 5.89
C TYR A 109 15.62 -0.30 5.82
N ASP A 110 15.43 0.39 6.95
CA ASP A 110 14.70 1.67 7.02
C ASP A 110 15.49 2.84 6.45
N HIS A 111 14.84 3.78 5.76
CA HIS A 111 15.49 4.97 5.21
C HIS A 111 15.52 6.10 6.26
N ILE A 112 16.67 6.22 6.94
CA ILE A 112 16.94 7.14 8.05
C ILE A 112 18.27 7.88 7.87
N ASN A 113 18.41 9.06 8.50
CA ASN A 113 19.59 9.92 8.38
C ASN A 113 20.86 9.30 8.98
N GLY A 114 22.02 9.67 8.43
CA GLY A 114 23.33 9.18 8.85
C GLY A 114 23.83 8.00 8.00
N THR A 115 24.82 7.29 8.53
CA THR A 115 25.48 6.17 7.85
C THR A 115 24.83 4.85 8.20
N LYS A 116 24.43 4.07 7.19
CA LYS A 116 23.81 2.74 7.33
C LYS A 116 24.32 1.81 6.24
N PHE A 117 24.16 0.49 6.44
CA PHE A 117 24.13 -0.46 5.34
C PHE A 117 22.73 -1.10 5.24
N GLY A 118 22.21 -1.14 4.01
CA GLY A 118 20.88 -1.67 3.68
C GLY A 118 20.87 -3.18 3.51
N GLY A 119 19.72 -3.70 3.07
CA GLY A 119 19.60 -5.08 2.60
C GLY A 119 20.14 -5.24 1.18
N THR A 120 20.15 -6.47 0.70
CA THR A 120 20.40 -6.75 -0.72
C THR A 120 19.59 -7.95 -1.21
N ILE A 121 19.26 -7.96 -2.50
CA ILE A 121 18.65 -9.11 -3.19
C ILE A 121 19.70 -10.10 -3.76
N PHE A 122 20.95 -10.01 -3.32
CA PHE A 122 21.99 -11.00 -3.63
C PHE A 122 22.23 -11.92 -2.43
N GLU A 123 22.18 -13.23 -2.66
CA GLU A 123 22.56 -14.26 -1.68
C GLU A 123 24.07 -14.20 -1.38
N ARG A 124 24.50 -14.89 -0.31
CA ARG A 124 25.92 -15.00 0.12
C ARG A 124 26.89 -15.52 -0.98
N LEU A 125 26.36 -16.18 -2.01
CA LEU A 125 27.13 -16.69 -3.15
C LEU A 125 27.02 -15.78 -4.40
N GLY A 126 26.54 -14.54 -4.25
CA GLY A 126 26.34 -13.59 -5.33
C GLY A 126 25.13 -13.88 -6.24
N ARG A 127 24.38 -14.96 -6.01
CA ARG A 127 23.17 -15.29 -6.79
C ARG A 127 22.09 -14.23 -6.55
N ARG A 128 21.49 -13.74 -7.63
CA ARG A 128 20.36 -12.82 -7.59
C ARG A 128 19.06 -13.55 -7.21
N LYS A 129 18.29 -12.92 -6.32
CA LYS A 129 16.85 -13.14 -6.08
C LYS A 129 16.05 -12.04 -6.78
N SER A 130 15.22 -12.35 -7.78
CA SER A 130 14.39 -11.32 -8.43
C SER A 130 12.93 -11.36 -7.95
N GLU A 131 12.20 -10.28 -8.21
CA GLU A 131 10.74 -10.16 -7.95
C GLU A 131 9.94 -11.28 -8.63
N ALA A 132 10.45 -11.87 -9.72
CA ALA A 132 9.85 -13.06 -10.34
C ALA A 132 9.82 -14.29 -9.42
N GLU A 133 10.68 -14.38 -8.40
CA GLU A 133 10.60 -15.43 -7.39
C GLU A 133 9.42 -15.24 -6.43
N LEU A 134 8.87 -14.02 -6.25
CA LEU A 134 7.68 -13.78 -5.42
C LEU A 134 6.40 -14.40 -6.02
N LEU A 135 6.40 -14.68 -7.33
CA LEU A 135 5.32 -15.38 -8.02
C LEU A 135 5.17 -16.85 -7.54
N THR A 136 6.18 -17.41 -6.86
CA THR A 136 6.09 -18.75 -6.23
C THR A 136 5.14 -18.77 -5.03
N SER A 137 4.76 -17.62 -4.49
CA SER A 137 3.74 -17.49 -3.43
C SER A 137 2.30 -17.33 -3.97
N ALA A 138 2.09 -17.45 -5.28
CA ALA A 138 0.75 -17.38 -5.90
C ALA A 138 0.14 -18.77 -6.10
N ASN A 139 -1.20 -18.87 -6.11
CA ASN A 139 -1.88 -20.10 -6.50
C ASN A 139 -1.62 -20.36 -8.02
N PRO A 140 -1.00 -21.51 -8.39
CA PRO A 140 -0.60 -21.80 -9.77
C PRO A 140 -1.79 -22.09 -10.71
N GLU A 141 -2.95 -22.48 -10.17
CA GLU A 141 -4.17 -22.73 -10.95
C GLU A 141 -4.87 -21.43 -11.37
N LYS A 142 -4.50 -20.31 -10.73
CA LYS A 142 -5.11 -18.97 -10.93
C LYS A 142 -4.19 -17.97 -11.62
N LEU A 143 -2.87 -18.12 -11.48
CA LEU A 143 -1.89 -17.19 -12.04
C LEU A 143 -1.30 -17.70 -13.36
N HIS A 144 -1.85 -17.22 -14.48
CA HIS A 144 -1.23 -17.41 -15.79
C HIS A 144 -0.21 -16.30 -16.08
N VAL A 145 1.05 -16.67 -16.32
CA VAL A 145 2.14 -15.73 -16.64
C VAL A 145 2.56 -15.87 -18.10
N LEU A 146 2.08 -14.96 -18.96
CA LEU A 146 2.47 -14.91 -20.36
C LEU A 146 3.78 -14.13 -20.53
N VAL A 147 4.85 -14.85 -20.89
CA VAL A 147 6.13 -14.25 -21.30
C VAL A 147 6.15 -13.99 -22.81
N HIS A 148 7.03 -13.09 -23.26
CA HIS A 148 7.08 -12.60 -24.66
C HIS A 148 5.77 -11.97 -25.21
N ALA A 149 4.80 -11.67 -24.32
CA ALA A 149 3.57 -10.97 -24.63
C ALA A 149 3.75 -9.45 -24.56
N THR A 150 4.01 -8.80 -25.71
CA THR A 150 4.16 -7.33 -25.77
C THR A 150 2.80 -6.68 -25.93
N VAL A 151 2.25 -6.15 -24.82
CA VAL A 151 0.96 -5.43 -24.81
C VAL A 151 1.04 -4.16 -25.66
N GLN A 152 0.12 -4.02 -26.61
CA GLN A 152 0.07 -2.90 -27.58
C GLN A 152 -0.79 -1.75 -27.04
N LYS A 153 -2.00 -2.07 -26.57
CA LYS A 153 -3.00 -1.10 -26.08
C LYS A 153 -4.02 -1.75 -25.15
N ILE A 154 -4.73 -0.92 -24.41
CA ILE A 154 -5.93 -1.24 -23.63
C ILE A 154 -7.16 -0.96 -24.51
N GLU A 155 -8.17 -1.81 -24.44
CA GLU A 155 -9.45 -1.62 -25.13
C GLU A 155 -10.52 -1.08 -24.15
N PHE A 156 -11.32 -0.14 -24.64
CA PHE A 156 -12.33 0.59 -23.86
C PHE A 156 -13.70 0.52 -24.51
N GLU A 157 -14.72 0.42 -23.67
CA GLU A 157 -16.10 0.74 -24.00
C GLU A 157 -16.36 2.21 -23.63
N THR A 158 -16.83 3.00 -24.59
CA THR A 158 -16.98 4.47 -24.49
C THR A 158 -18.44 4.95 -24.56
N SER A 159 -19.41 4.03 -24.60
CA SER A 159 -20.85 4.34 -24.66
C SER A 159 -21.45 4.91 -23.36
N GLY A 160 -20.76 4.73 -22.22
CA GLY A 160 -21.17 5.26 -20.92
C GLY A 160 -20.52 6.59 -20.56
N LYS A 161 -21.04 7.27 -19.53
CA LYS A 161 -20.55 8.59 -19.02
C LYS A 161 -19.06 8.65 -18.65
N LYS A 162 -18.37 7.51 -18.53
CA LYS A 162 -16.93 7.37 -18.31
C LYS A 162 -16.44 6.13 -19.07
N PRO A 163 -15.31 6.19 -19.81
CA PRO A 163 -14.73 5.02 -20.47
C PRO A 163 -14.54 3.86 -19.49
N ARG A 164 -14.90 2.65 -19.90
CA ARG A 164 -14.72 1.42 -19.13
C ARG A 164 -13.65 0.56 -19.82
N ALA A 165 -12.57 0.26 -19.11
CA ALA A 165 -11.58 -0.68 -19.60
C ALA A 165 -12.20 -2.09 -19.65
N VAL A 166 -12.04 -2.79 -20.79
CA VAL A 166 -12.66 -4.10 -21.04
C VAL A 166 -11.66 -5.19 -21.40
N GLY A 167 -10.48 -4.84 -21.91
CA GLY A 167 -9.44 -5.81 -22.23
C GLY A 167 -8.11 -5.18 -22.65
N VAL A 168 -7.16 -6.01 -23.06
CA VAL A 168 -5.89 -5.60 -23.67
C VAL A 168 -5.63 -6.35 -24.98
N VAL A 169 -5.00 -5.66 -25.93
CA VAL A 169 -4.42 -6.28 -27.13
C VAL A 169 -2.92 -6.43 -26.91
N PHE A 170 -2.38 -7.61 -27.13
CA PHE A 170 -0.94 -7.88 -27.09
C PHE A 170 -0.49 -8.64 -28.33
N LYS A 171 0.81 -8.67 -28.60
CA LYS A 171 1.41 -9.56 -29.60
C LYS A 171 2.30 -10.59 -28.95
N ASP A 172 2.43 -11.75 -29.58
CA ASP A 172 3.41 -12.77 -29.19
C ASP A 172 4.80 -12.54 -29.84
N GLU A 173 5.72 -13.44 -29.55
CA GLU A 173 7.10 -13.50 -30.10
C GLU A 173 7.17 -13.63 -31.63
N LYS A 174 6.10 -14.11 -32.28
CA LYS A 174 5.98 -14.24 -33.75
C LYS A 174 5.28 -13.03 -34.37
N GLY A 175 4.77 -12.12 -33.55
CA GLY A 175 4.03 -10.93 -33.96
C GLY A 175 2.52 -11.12 -34.15
N ASN A 176 1.96 -12.30 -33.86
CA ASN A 176 0.51 -12.50 -33.95
C ASN A 176 -0.19 -11.68 -32.87
N GLN A 177 -1.33 -11.07 -33.21
CA GLN A 177 -2.13 -10.32 -32.24
C GLN A 177 -3.09 -11.24 -31.47
N HIS A 178 -3.14 -11.02 -30.16
CA HIS A 178 -3.98 -11.72 -29.19
C HIS A 178 -4.76 -10.70 -28.36
N LYS A 179 -5.89 -11.14 -27.80
CA LYS A 179 -6.72 -10.31 -26.90
C LYS A 179 -6.99 -11.04 -25.59
N ALA A 180 -6.93 -10.31 -24.48
CA ALA A 180 -7.38 -10.78 -23.17
C ALA A 180 -8.43 -9.81 -22.61
N PHE A 181 -9.61 -10.31 -22.28
CA PHE A 181 -10.74 -9.52 -21.80
C PHE A 181 -10.99 -9.73 -20.31
N LEU A 182 -11.49 -8.70 -19.63
CA LEU A 182 -11.98 -8.80 -18.26
C LEU A 182 -13.26 -9.64 -18.23
N SER A 183 -13.40 -10.45 -17.18
CA SER A 183 -14.65 -11.16 -16.94
C SER A 183 -15.82 -10.20 -16.63
N SER A 184 -17.05 -10.72 -16.76
CA SER A 184 -18.26 -10.02 -16.34
C SER A 184 -18.30 -9.77 -14.82
N ARG A 185 -17.57 -10.56 -14.00
CA ARG A 185 -17.57 -10.46 -12.53
C ARG A 185 -17.29 -9.03 -12.05
N ARG A 186 -18.08 -8.58 -11.08
CA ARG A 186 -17.87 -7.31 -10.36
C ARG A 186 -16.49 -7.34 -9.68
N GLY A 187 -15.71 -6.26 -9.78
CA GLY A 187 -14.33 -6.23 -9.29
C GLY A 187 -13.26 -6.73 -10.28
N SER A 188 -13.62 -7.15 -11.49
CA SER A 188 -12.63 -7.36 -12.57
C SER A 188 -12.07 -6.00 -13.03
N GLU A 189 -10.75 -5.80 -12.93
CA GLU A 189 -10.06 -4.53 -13.21
C GLU A 189 -8.70 -4.79 -13.91
N ILE A 190 -8.26 -3.87 -14.78
CA ILE A 190 -6.93 -3.90 -15.43
C ILE A 190 -5.94 -3.07 -14.60
N ILE A 191 -4.79 -3.65 -14.27
CA ILE A 191 -3.70 -2.98 -13.56
C ILE A 191 -2.51 -2.84 -14.50
N VAL A 192 -2.05 -1.60 -14.72
CA VAL A 192 -0.84 -1.29 -15.48
C VAL A 192 0.35 -1.21 -14.51
N SER A 193 1.40 -1.98 -14.76
CA SER A 193 2.62 -2.01 -13.94
C SER A 193 3.89 -2.01 -14.80
N SER A 194 3.85 -1.22 -15.89
CA SER A 194 4.87 -1.14 -16.93
C SER A 194 6.00 -0.13 -16.62
N GLY A 195 6.02 0.43 -15.41
CA GLY A 195 7.07 1.31 -14.89
C GLY A 195 6.99 2.75 -15.38
N GLY A 196 7.88 3.60 -14.83
CA GLY A 196 7.97 5.05 -15.09
C GLY A 196 7.95 5.51 -16.55
N ILE A 197 8.31 4.62 -17.48
CA ILE A 197 8.30 4.88 -18.93
C ILE A 197 7.19 4.10 -19.64
N GLY A 198 7.01 2.81 -19.34
CA GLY A 198 6.05 1.96 -20.04
C GLY A 198 4.59 2.28 -19.72
N SER A 199 4.30 2.68 -18.48
CA SER A 199 2.92 2.99 -18.03
C SER A 199 2.35 4.27 -18.65
N PRO A 200 3.06 5.41 -18.71
CA PRO A 200 2.59 6.54 -19.52
C PRO A 200 2.61 6.22 -21.03
N GLN A 201 3.57 5.43 -21.53
CA GLN A 201 3.61 5.03 -22.95
C GLN A 201 2.35 4.26 -23.37
N ILE A 202 1.92 3.25 -22.60
CA ILE A 202 0.74 2.45 -22.95
C ILE A 202 -0.58 3.22 -22.74
N LEU A 203 -0.67 4.12 -21.75
CA LEU A 203 -1.86 4.98 -21.60
C LEU A 203 -2.06 5.87 -22.84
N ILE A 204 -1.00 6.54 -23.30
CA ILE A 204 -1.07 7.43 -24.48
C ILE A 204 -1.42 6.60 -25.74
N LEU A 205 -0.77 5.44 -25.95
CA LEU A 205 -1.10 4.53 -27.06
C LEU A 205 -2.52 3.94 -27.00
N SER A 206 -3.17 4.00 -25.83
CA SER A 206 -4.55 3.57 -25.63
C SER A 206 -5.55 4.74 -25.60
N GLY A 207 -5.14 5.94 -26.03
CA GLY A 207 -6.02 7.12 -26.13
C GLY A 207 -6.22 7.91 -24.83
N ILE A 208 -5.41 7.66 -23.79
CA ILE A 208 -5.47 8.39 -22.51
C ILE A 208 -4.20 9.26 -22.38
N GLY A 209 -4.34 10.56 -22.60
CA GLY A 209 -3.21 11.49 -22.60
C GLY A 209 -3.59 12.89 -23.07
N PRO A 210 -2.62 13.80 -23.29
CA PRO A 210 -2.93 15.15 -23.75
C PRO A 210 -3.58 15.11 -25.13
N LYS A 211 -4.82 15.63 -25.26
CA LYS A 211 -5.62 15.57 -26.49
C LYS A 211 -4.83 15.94 -27.76
N SER A 212 -4.11 17.06 -27.73
CA SER A 212 -3.33 17.54 -28.89
C SER A 212 -2.12 16.67 -29.26
N GLU A 213 -1.57 15.88 -28.34
CA GLU A 213 -0.52 14.90 -28.65
C GLU A 213 -1.12 13.61 -29.23
N LEU A 214 -2.30 13.20 -28.78
CA LEU A 214 -3.04 12.06 -29.33
C LEU A 214 -3.47 12.34 -30.78
N GLU A 215 -4.11 13.49 -31.02
CA GLU A 215 -4.56 13.92 -32.35
C GLU A 215 -3.38 14.07 -33.32
N LYS A 216 -2.25 14.66 -32.88
CA LYS A 216 -1.02 14.76 -33.68
C LYS A 216 -0.44 13.40 -34.08
N MET A 217 -0.63 12.36 -33.26
CA MET A 217 -0.16 10.99 -33.55
C MET A 217 -1.23 10.12 -34.22
N ASN A 218 -2.38 10.70 -34.61
CA ASN A 218 -3.56 10.01 -35.15
C ASN A 218 -4.08 8.88 -34.24
N ILE A 219 -4.05 9.12 -32.92
CA ILE A 219 -4.58 8.21 -31.89
C ILE A 219 -5.96 8.70 -31.46
N SER A 220 -6.96 7.82 -31.51
CA SER A 220 -8.32 8.13 -31.06
C SER A 220 -8.35 8.50 -29.57
N VAL A 221 -8.91 9.66 -29.25
CA VAL A 221 -8.98 10.17 -27.87
C VAL A 221 -10.06 9.43 -27.08
N VAL A 222 -9.64 8.65 -26.09
CA VAL A 222 -10.52 8.00 -25.10
C VAL A 222 -10.74 8.91 -23.90
N LEU A 223 -9.69 9.61 -23.44
CA LEU A 223 -9.77 10.61 -22.39
C LEU A 223 -8.63 11.64 -22.53
N ASP A 224 -8.98 12.93 -22.59
CA ASP A 224 -7.98 13.99 -22.43
C ASP A 224 -7.48 14.04 -20.98
N ASN A 225 -6.20 13.74 -20.79
CA ASN A 225 -5.49 13.99 -19.55
C ASN A 225 -4.10 14.54 -19.84
N LYS A 226 -4.00 15.88 -19.80
CA LYS A 226 -2.77 16.66 -20.01
C LYS A 226 -1.59 16.34 -19.07
N PHE A 227 -1.78 15.52 -18.03
CA PHE A 227 -0.73 15.16 -17.08
C PHE A 227 -0.05 13.80 -17.37
N VAL A 228 -0.60 12.97 -18.26
CA VAL A 228 0.04 11.69 -18.62
C VAL A 228 1.39 11.96 -19.29
N GLY A 229 2.42 11.23 -18.86
CA GLY A 229 3.79 11.40 -19.32
C GLY A 229 4.50 12.66 -18.80
N ARG A 230 3.84 13.54 -18.03
CA ARG A 230 4.44 14.79 -17.52
C ARG A 230 5.08 14.63 -16.14
N HIS A 231 5.98 15.56 -15.81
CA HIS A 231 6.75 15.60 -14.56
C HIS A 231 7.55 14.31 -14.32
N GLN A 232 8.32 13.89 -15.32
CA GLN A 232 9.33 12.83 -15.17
C GLN A 232 10.53 13.34 -14.37
N SER A 233 11.10 12.53 -13.49
CA SER A 233 12.33 12.90 -12.77
C SER A 233 13.26 11.71 -12.50
N LEU A 234 14.54 12.00 -12.25
CA LEU A 234 15.65 11.04 -12.18
C LEU A 234 16.78 11.54 -11.24
N ILE A 235 17.69 10.62 -10.84
CA ILE A 235 18.41 10.64 -9.57
C ILE A 235 19.57 9.63 -9.52
N GLN A 236 20.39 9.70 -8.46
CA GLN A 236 21.45 8.76 -8.03
C GLN A 236 21.19 8.16 -6.59
N THR A 237 22.18 7.69 -5.79
CA THR A 237 22.07 7.09 -4.41
C THR A 237 23.42 7.14 -3.63
N VAL A 238 23.77 6.55 -2.45
CA VAL A 238 23.15 6.03 -1.16
C VAL A 238 24.09 6.41 0.05
N GLY A 239 23.85 7.49 0.81
CA GLY A 239 24.56 7.79 2.08
C GLY A 239 24.11 9.09 2.75
N ILE A 240 23.27 9.02 3.79
CA ILE A 240 22.10 9.91 3.89
C ILE A 240 22.38 11.19 4.70
N THR A 241 22.47 12.33 4.01
CA THR A 241 22.78 13.64 4.60
C THR A 241 21.52 14.49 4.85
N LYS A 242 21.59 15.41 5.82
CA LYS A 242 20.54 16.40 6.09
C LYS A 242 20.39 17.48 5.00
N MET A 243 21.35 17.57 4.06
CA MET A 243 21.35 18.57 2.97
C MET A 243 20.42 18.19 1.80
N GLY A 244 19.81 16.99 1.86
CA GLY A 244 19.05 16.45 0.75
C GLY A 244 19.95 15.83 -0.33
N VAL A 245 21.10 15.29 0.08
CA VAL A 245 22.04 14.56 -0.77
C VAL A 245 22.34 13.18 -0.16
N TYR A 246 22.45 12.10 -0.95
CA TYR A 246 22.82 10.77 -0.44
C TYR A 246 24.08 10.20 -1.16
N ILE A 247 25.21 9.90 -0.50
CA ILE A 247 26.50 9.52 -1.12
C ILE A 247 26.81 7.99 -1.13
N GLU A 248 26.80 7.31 -2.29
CA GLU A 248 26.95 5.84 -2.48
C GLU A 248 28.38 5.29 -2.35
N ALA A 249 28.46 3.96 -2.19
CA ALA A 249 29.66 3.17 -2.51
C ALA A 249 29.30 1.90 -3.29
N SER A 250 29.84 1.74 -4.50
CA SER A 250 29.80 0.49 -5.28
C SER A 250 31.22 0.00 -5.56
N SER A 251 31.48 -1.31 -5.55
CA SER A 251 32.81 -1.89 -5.77
C SER A 251 32.85 -2.78 -7.01
N GLY A 252 33.94 -2.72 -7.78
CA GLY A 252 34.23 -3.65 -8.88
C GLY A 252 34.60 -5.07 -8.44
N TYR A 253 34.47 -5.38 -7.14
CA TYR A 253 34.78 -6.68 -6.55
C TYR A 253 33.48 -7.35 -6.07
N GLY A 254 33.24 -8.59 -6.51
CA GLY A 254 32.19 -9.46 -5.95
C GLY A 254 32.76 -10.45 -4.94
N GLN A 255 31.90 -11.20 -4.25
CA GLN A 255 32.29 -11.98 -3.06
C GLN A 255 33.09 -13.27 -3.35
N THR A 256 33.43 -13.56 -4.62
CA THR A 256 34.21 -14.75 -5.05
C THR A 256 35.27 -14.38 -6.10
N LYS A 257 36.28 -15.25 -6.30
CA LYS A 257 37.27 -15.07 -7.38
C LYS A 257 36.61 -15.04 -8.77
N ASP A 258 35.57 -15.83 -8.99
CA ASP A 258 34.82 -15.87 -10.26
C ASP A 258 34.17 -14.54 -10.59
N SER A 259 33.82 -13.75 -9.57
CA SER A 259 33.24 -12.41 -9.72
C SER A 259 34.17 -11.41 -10.42
N ILE A 260 35.47 -11.70 -10.52
CA ILE A 260 36.46 -10.77 -11.09
C ILE A 260 36.32 -10.68 -12.61
N TYR A 261 35.98 -11.78 -13.29
CA TYR A 261 35.74 -11.84 -14.75
C TYR A 261 34.33 -11.36 -15.17
N CYS A 262 33.67 -10.51 -14.37
CA CYS A 262 32.21 -10.32 -14.44
C CYS A 262 31.69 -8.87 -14.43
N HIS A 263 32.52 -7.87 -14.13
CA HIS A 263 32.10 -6.48 -13.93
C HIS A 263 32.28 -5.62 -15.19
N HIS A 264 31.23 -5.47 -16.00
CA HIS A 264 31.22 -4.75 -17.28
C HIS A 264 30.02 -3.75 -17.39
N GLY A 265 29.61 -3.12 -16.28
CA GLY A 265 28.44 -2.22 -16.21
C GLY A 265 28.79 -0.73 -16.39
N ILE A 266 27.79 0.15 -16.46
CA ILE A 266 28.00 1.60 -16.70
C ILE A 266 28.93 2.25 -15.66
N VAL A 267 28.86 1.82 -14.39
CA VAL A 267 29.85 2.12 -13.35
C VAL A 267 30.74 0.89 -13.09
N SER A 268 31.52 0.54 -14.11
CA SER A 268 32.63 -0.40 -14.03
C SER A 268 33.85 0.20 -14.72
N ALA A 269 35.04 -0.30 -14.39
CA ALA A 269 36.28 0.18 -14.98
C ALA A 269 36.36 -0.07 -16.50
N GLU A 270 35.51 -0.91 -17.07
CA GLU A 270 35.38 -1.07 -18.52
C GLU A 270 34.85 0.18 -19.24
N ILE A 271 33.93 0.91 -18.61
CA ILE A 271 33.44 2.21 -19.08
C ILE A 271 34.49 3.29 -18.78
N GLY A 272 35.27 3.10 -17.71
CA GLY A 272 36.55 3.78 -17.52
C GLY A 272 37.54 3.65 -18.70
N GLN A 273 37.33 2.71 -19.63
CA GLN A 273 38.08 2.61 -20.90
C GLN A 273 37.29 3.06 -22.15
N LEU A 274 35.97 3.32 -22.07
CA LEU A 274 35.28 4.13 -23.09
C LEU A 274 35.77 5.60 -23.06
N SER A 275 36.45 5.98 -21.97
CA SER A 275 37.26 7.20 -21.87
C SER A 275 38.27 7.38 -23.00
N THR A 276 38.83 6.30 -23.55
CA THR A 276 39.91 6.36 -24.54
C THR A 276 39.42 6.77 -25.93
N ILE A 277 38.11 6.79 -26.16
CA ILE A 277 37.53 7.44 -27.34
C ILE A 277 37.51 8.96 -27.07
N PRO A 278 38.12 9.81 -27.91
CA PRO A 278 38.03 11.26 -27.76
C PRO A 278 36.56 11.74 -27.71
N PRO A 279 36.16 12.67 -26.82
CA PRO A 279 34.75 13.05 -26.67
C PRO A 279 34.05 13.48 -27.98
N LYS A 280 34.75 14.19 -28.87
CA LYS A 280 34.24 14.57 -30.21
C LYS A 280 33.99 13.39 -31.18
N GLN A 281 34.44 12.19 -30.82
CA GLN A 281 34.31 10.95 -31.59
C GLN A 281 33.40 9.91 -30.89
N ARG A 282 32.78 10.26 -29.75
CA ARG A 282 31.84 9.38 -29.02
C ARG A 282 30.44 9.37 -29.66
N THR A 283 30.38 9.11 -30.96
CA THR A 283 29.09 8.83 -31.61
C THR A 283 28.49 7.54 -31.04
N ARG A 284 27.18 7.36 -31.20
CA ARG A 284 26.48 6.17 -30.73
C ARG A 284 27.09 4.91 -31.36
N GLU A 285 27.41 4.97 -32.64
CA GLU A 285 27.96 3.90 -33.47
C GLU A 285 29.39 3.56 -33.03
N ALA A 286 30.20 4.56 -32.66
CA ALA A 286 31.54 4.36 -32.12
C ALA A 286 31.51 3.69 -30.74
N ILE A 287 30.59 4.11 -29.85
CA ILE A 287 30.38 3.47 -28.55
C ILE A 287 29.89 2.02 -28.73
N GLU A 288 28.95 1.78 -29.65
CA GLU A 288 28.42 0.45 -29.96
C GLU A 288 29.45 -0.45 -30.69
N ALA A 289 30.38 0.11 -31.46
CA ALA A 289 31.51 -0.62 -32.04
C ALA A 289 32.55 -1.02 -30.97
N TYR A 290 32.95 -0.08 -30.11
CA TYR A 290 33.87 -0.35 -29.01
C TYR A 290 33.34 -1.45 -28.06
N LYS A 291 32.05 -1.38 -27.69
CA LYS A 291 31.39 -2.41 -26.88
C LYS A 291 31.44 -3.81 -27.52
N ARG A 292 31.31 -3.91 -28.84
CA ARG A 292 31.34 -5.19 -29.58
C ARG A 292 32.74 -5.82 -29.67
N ASN A 293 33.79 -4.99 -29.73
CA ASN A 293 35.15 -5.46 -30.00
C ASN A 293 35.95 -5.81 -28.73
N LYS A 294 35.38 -5.56 -27.55
CA LYS A 294 36.02 -5.76 -26.24
C LYS A 294 35.91 -7.21 -25.78
N LYS A 295 37.04 -7.90 -25.58
CA LYS A 295 37.06 -9.34 -25.22
C LYS A 295 37.83 -9.71 -23.94
N ASN A 296 38.65 -8.83 -23.37
CA ASN A 296 39.32 -9.03 -22.07
C ASN A 296 39.62 -7.67 -21.42
N VAL A 297 39.61 -7.60 -20.09
CA VAL A 297 40.02 -6.42 -19.30
C VAL A 297 40.89 -6.86 -18.11
N PRO A 298 42.03 -6.19 -17.84
CA PRO A 298 42.89 -6.47 -16.69
C PRO A 298 42.17 -6.48 -15.34
N GLN A 299 42.52 -7.45 -14.49
CA GLN A 299 41.97 -7.62 -13.13
C GLN A 299 42.24 -6.40 -12.24
N GLU A 300 43.32 -5.68 -12.51
CA GLU A 300 43.85 -4.53 -11.77
C GLU A 300 42.85 -3.38 -11.79
N LEU A 301 42.13 -3.21 -12.90
CA LEU A 301 41.11 -2.18 -13.08
C LEU A 301 39.89 -2.41 -12.17
N PHE A 302 39.69 -3.63 -11.66
CA PHE A 302 38.62 -3.96 -10.71
C PHE A 302 39.03 -3.84 -9.23
N ARG A 303 40.28 -3.45 -8.94
CA ARG A 303 40.80 -3.23 -7.57
C ARG A 303 40.38 -1.86 -7.02
N GLY A 304 39.08 -1.52 -7.13
CA GLY A 304 38.53 -0.23 -6.73
C GLY A 304 37.00 -0.18 -6.77
N GLY A 305 36.46 1.03 -6.72
CA GLY A 305 35.02 1.27 -6.74
C GLY A 305 34.64 2.70 -7.11
N PHE A 306 33.34 2.95 -7.13
CA PHE A 306 32.73 4.24 -7.44
C PHE A 306 32.02 4.79 -6.20
N ILE A 307 32.18 6.10 -5.99
CA ILE A 307 31.35 6.90 -5.09
C ILE A 307 30.40 7.70 -5.99
N LEU A 308 29.11 7.76 -5.63
CA LEU A 308 28.02 8.37 -6.42
C LEU A 308 27.12 9.22 -5.51
N GLU A 309 26.18 10.02 -6.03
CA GLU A 309 25.36 10.91 -5.18
C GLU A 309 23.90 11.15 -5.62
N LYS A 310 22.93 10.88 -4.74
CA LYS A 310 21.53 11.30 -4.97
C LYS A 310 21.32 12.77 -4.65
N ILE A 311 20.67 13.50 -5.55
CA ILE A 311 19.82 14.64 -5.18
C ILE A 311 18.50 14.08 -4.63
N ALA A 312 18.26 14.15 -3.32
CA ALA A 312 17.18 13.40 -2.64
C ALA A 312 15.79 13.60 -3.27
N THR A 313 15.45 14.85 -3.56
CA THR A 313 14.19 15.29 -4.17
C THR A 313 14.50 16.32 -5.27
N PRO A 314 14.80 15.89 -6.50
CA PRO A 314 14.97 16.81 -7.62
C PRO A 314 13.71 17.64 -7.84
N LEU A 315 13.93 18.91 -8.17
CA LEU A 315 12.93 19.89 -8.60
C LEU A 315 12.92 20.03 -10.12
N SER A 316 14.05 19.73 -10.78
CA SER A 316 14.11 19.46 -12.21
C SER A 316 13.19 18.30 -12.59
N THR A 317 12.29 18.58 -13.53
CA THR A 317 11.40 17.57 -14.13
C THR A 317 11.25 17.80 -15.63
N GLY A 318 10.93 16.73 -16.36
CA GLY A 318 10.64 16.78 -17.79
C GLY A 318 9.40 15.95 -18.15
N HIS A 319 9.45 15.27 -19.29
CA HIS A 319 8.29 14.61 -19.89
C HIS A 319 8.67 13.41 -20.76
N ILE A 320 7.67 12.57 -21.03
CA ILE A 320 7.66 11.57 -22.09
C ILE A 320 6.80 12.08 -23.25
N SER A 321 7.21 11.74 -24.47
CA SER A 321 6.40 11.88 -25.70
C SER A 321 6.63 10.70 -26.63
N LEU A 322 5.63 10.29 -27.40
CA LEU A 322 5.75 9.18 -28.36
C LEU A 322 6.60 9.60 -29.56
N LYS A 323 7.46 8.69 -30.05
CA LYS A 323 8.19 8.83 -31.33
C LYS A 323 7.45 8.20 -32.51
N SER A 324 6.65 7.17 -32.23
CA SER A 324 5.79 6.48 -33.19
C SER A 324 4.57 5.92 -32.44
N THR A 325 3.64 5.30 -33.17
CA THR A 325 2.51 4.55 -32.61
C THR A 325 2.84 3.07 -32.32
N LYS A 326 4.11 2.64 -32.46
CA LYS A 326 4.55 1.27 -32.16
C LYS A 326 5.09 1.20 -30.72
N ILE A 327 4.61 0.25 -29.92
CA ILE A 327 5.05 0.09 -28.51
C ILE A 327 6.53 -0.31 -28.38
N ASP A 328 7.07 -1.05 -29.37
CA ASP A 328 8.46 -1.52 -29.38
C ASP A 328 9.47 -0.36 -29.43
N ASP A 329 9.10 0.72 -30.12
CA ASP A 329 9.90 1.94 -30.22
C ASP A 329 9.94 2.64 -28.86
N ALA A 330 11.15 2.82 -28.30
CA ALA A 330 11.31 3.54 -27.05
C ALA A 330 10.89 5.02 -27.23
N PRO A 331 10.03 5.57 -26.35
CA PRO A 331 9.54 6.94 -26.49
C PRO A 331 10.67 7.96 -26.33
N SER A 332 10.38 9.23 -26.63
CA SER A 332 11.24 10.32 -26.20
C SER A 332 11.08 10.53 -24.70
N VAL A 333 12.19 10.75 -24.01
CA VAL A 333 12.23 11.00 -22.57
C VAL A 333 13.15 12.18 -22.33
N THR A 334 12.63 13.20 -21.65
CA THR A 334 13.33 14.42 -21.24
C THR A 334 13.30 14.48 -19.72
N PHE A 335 14.43 14.69 -19.05
CA PHE A 335 14.47 14.86 -17.58
C PHE A 335 14.74 16.31 -17.14
N ASN A 336 15.31 17.13 -18.03
CA ASN A 336 15.78 18.49 -17.77
C ASN A 336 16.77 18.55 -16.60
N TYR A 337 17.79 17.69 -16.55
CA TYR A 337 18.76 17.68 -15.43
C TYR A 337 19.33 19.09 -15.17
N PHE A 338 19.42 19.49 -13.90
CA PHE A 338 19.92 20.80 -13.44
C PHE A 338 19.21 22.05 -13.97
N SER A 339 18.10 21.92 -14.70
CA SER A 339 17.23 23.05 -15.09
C SER A 339 16.71 23.88 -13.92
N HIS A 340 16.68 23.32 -12.71
CA HIS A 340 16.39 24.04 -11.48
C HIS A 340 17.69 24.22 -10.66
N PRO A 341 18.15 25.47 -10.38
CA PRO A 341 19.50 25.72 -9.86
C PRO A 341 19.77 25.13 -8.46
N ARG A 342 18.72 24.91 -7.65
CA ARG A 342 18.87 24.22 -6.34
C ARG A 342 19.35 22.78 -6.47
N ASP A 343 19.08 22.10 -7.59
CA ASP A 343 19.55 20.74 -7.81
C ASP A 343 21.01 20.71 -8.23
N LEU A 344 21.46 21.70 -9.01
CA LEU A 344 22.87 21.91 -9.32
C LEU A 344 23.67 22.22 -8.06
N LYS A 345 23.18 23.14 -7.22
CA LYS A 345 23.81 23.42 -5.92
C LYS A 345 23.91 22.17 -5.03
N ARG A 346 22.87 21.35 -4.97
CA ARG A 346 22.89 20.08 -4.22
C ARG A 346 23.92 19.09 -4.74
N CYS A 347 24.20 19.09 -6.05
CA CYS A 347 25.31 18.29 -6.59
C CYS A 347 26.65 18.84 -6.09
N VAL A 348 26.89 20.15 -6.15
CA VAL A 348 28.12 20.76 -5.61
C VAL A 348 28.28 20.48 -4.10
N ASP A 349 27.20 20.62 -3.32
CA ASP A 349 27.15 20.27 -1.89
C ASP A 349 27.53 18.78 -1.65
N GLY A 350 27.16 17.88 -2.56
CA GLY A 350 27.43 16.45 -2.51
C GLY A 350 28.86 16.06 -2.91
N ILE A 351 29.37 16.64 -3.99
CA ILE A 351 30.77 16.47 -4.42
C ILE A 351 31.71 16.95 -3.32
N HIS A 352 31.42 18.08 -2.65
CA HIS A 352 32.17 18.53 -1.47
C HIS A 352 32.17 17.53 -0.30
N ILE A 353 31.20 16.62 -0.21
CA ILE A 353 31.20 15.52 0.77
C ILE A 353 32.07 14.38 0.26
N MET A 354 32.01 14.04 -1.03
CA MET A 354 32.92 13.05 -1.64
C MET A 354 34.38 13.44 -1.51
N GLU A 355 34.74 14.71 -1.75
CA GLU A 355 36.09 15.22 -1.59
C GLU A 355 36.63 14.92 -0.18
N LYS A 356 35.81 15.17 0.85
CA LYS A 356 36.15 14.93 2.25
C LYS A 356 36.27 13.43 2.54
N ILE A 357 35.40 12.59 1.97
CA ILE A 357 35.48 11.13 2.11
C ILE A 357 36.78 10.61 1.50
N VAL A 358 37.14 11.04 0.28
CA VAL A 358 38.38 10.62 -0.39
C VAL A 358 39.62 11.11 0.36
N LYS A 359 39.56 12.30 0.97
CA LYS A 359 40.60 12.88 1.84
C LYS A 359 40.62 12.31 3.28
N SER A 360 39.65 11.45 3.65
CA SER A 360 39.53 10.90 5.02
C SER A 360 40.66 9.92 5.36
N LYS A 361 41.06 9.84 6.64
CA LYS A 361 42.08 8.88 7.12
C LYS A 361 41.65 7.43 6.84
N HIS A 362 40.36 7.11 7.01
CA HIS A 362 39.86 5.77 6.73
C HIS A 362 39.90 5.38 5.24
N PHE A 363 39.68 6.33 4.31
CA PHE A 363 39.73 6.06 2.88
C PHE A 363 41.16 6.09 2.32
N THR A 364 41.97 7.09 2.72
CA THR A 364 43.38 7.20 2.30
C THR A 364 44.22 6.00 2.73
N ASN A 365 44.03 5.49 3.95
CA ASN A 365 44.67 4.24 4.41
C ASN A 365 44.30 3.00 3.58
N TYR A 366 43.14 2.99 2.92
CA TYR A 366 42.70 1.87 2.07
C TYR A 366 43.13 2.04 0.60
N ALA A 367 42.91 3.22 0.04
CA ALA A 367 43.10 3.52 -1.37
C ALA A 367 44.49 4.07 -1.72
N GLN A 368 45.32 4.37 -0.71
CA GLN A 368 46.66 4.96 -0.85
C GLN A 368 46.67 6.29 -1.62
N CYS A 369 45.57 7.05 -1.54
CA CYS A 369 45.44 8.36 -2.17
C CYS A 369 46.13 9.46 -1.36
N ASP A 370 46.76 10.39 -2.07
CA ASP A 370 47.29 11.66 -1.54
C ASP A 370 46.38 12.85 -1.91
N LYS A 371 46.86 14.09 -1.73
CA LYS A 371 46.12 15.30 -2.13
C LYS A 371 46.01 15.48 -3.66
N GLU A 372 47.08 15.25 -4.40
CA GLU A 372 47.12 15.42 -5.87
C GLU A 372 46.22 14.40 -6.58
N THR A 373 46.00 13.25 -5.93
CA THR A 373 45.10 12.19 -6.39
C THR A 373 43.66 12.68 -6.53
N LEU A 374 43.16 13.67 -5.75
CA LEU A 374 41.79 14.13 -5.91
C LEU A 374 41.57 14.85 -7.26
N ASP A 375 42.39 15.83 -7.59
CA ASP A 375 42.25 16.61 -8.84
C ASP A 375 42.37 15.69 -10.05
N LYS A 376 43.24 14.68 -9.93
CA LYS A 376 43.38 13.57 -10.89
C LYS A 376 42.10 12.73 -11.00
N LEU A 377 41.46 12.36 -9.89
CA LEU A 377 40.18 11.64 -9.87
C LEU A 377 39.02 12.46 -10.46
N LEU A 378 38.97 13.77 -10.21
CA LEU A 378 37.96 14.66 -10.81
C LEU A 378 38.16 14.76 -12.34
N LYS A 379 39.39 15.03 -12.80
CA LYS A 379 39.74 15.07 -14.24
C LYS A 379 39.47 13.73 -14.92
N MET A 380 39.81 12.61 -14.28
CA MET A 380 39.47 11.27 -14.75
C MET A 380 37.95 11.04 -14.85
N SER A 381 37.16 11.53 -13.89
CA SER A 381 35.69 11.37 -13.90
C SER A 381 35.04 12.11 -15.08
N VAL A 382 35.45 13.35 -15.37
CA VAL A 382 35.01 14.11 -16.55
C VAL A 382 35.35 13.38 -17.85
N GLN A 383 36.61 12.92 -17.98
CA GLN A 383 37.09 12.20 -19.16
C GLN A 383 36.39 10.84 -19.35
N ALA A 384 36.14 10.09 -18.27
CA ALA A 384 35.58 8.74 -18.31
C ALA A 384 34.05 8.67 -18.43
N ASN A 385 33.33 9.74 -18.12
CA ASN A 385 31.87 9.74 -18.28
C ASN A 385 31.46 9.53 -19.76
N ILE A 386 30.36 8.81 -20.02
CA ILE A 386 29.89 8.44 -21.36
C ILE A 386 28.64 9.18 -21.83
N ASN A 387 28.15 10.19 -21.11
CA ASN A 387 27.08 11.06 -21.61
C ASN A 387 27.46 11.74 -22.94
N LEU A 388 26.45 12.14 -23.72
CA LEU A 388 26.58 12.84 -25.00
C LEU A 388 26.63 14.37 -24.84
N ILE A 389 26.79 14.84 -23.60
CA ILE A 389 26.84 16.27 -23.26
C ILE A 389 28.23 16.81 -23.65
N PRO A 390 28.34 17.96 -24.36
CA PRO A 390 29.62 18.59 -24.64
C PRO A 390 30.34 19.00 -23.35
N LYS A 391 31.62 18.62 -23.21
CA LYS A 391 32.38 18.74 -21.96
C LYS A 391 33.48 19.78 -22.00
N GLN A 392 33.73 20.39 -20.85
CA GLN A 392 34.78 21.38 -20.62
C GLN A 392 35.93 20.73 -19.83
N ILE A 393 36.68 19.85 -20.49
CA ILE A 393 37.74 19.00 -19.89
C ILE A 393 38.80 19.80 -19.10
N ASN A 394 38.96 21.08 -19.42
CA ASN A 394 39.94 21.98 -18.79
C ASN A 394 39.36 22.76 -17.58
N ASP A 395 38.03 22.87 -17.44
CA ASP A 395 37.39 23.49 -16.28
C ASP A 395 36.91 22.40 -15.31
N THR A 396 37.84 21.98 -14.44
CA THR A 396 37.52 21.18 -13.25
C THR A 396 37.63 22.00 -11.96
N GLU A 397 37.78 23.32 -12.06
CA GLU A 397 37.76 24.23 -10.91
C GLU A 397 36.31 24.60 -10.56
N SER A 398 35.45 24.73 -11.56
CA SER A 398 34.00 24.85 -11.38
C SER A 398 33.37 23.49 -11.06
N LEU A 399 33.08 23.24 -9.78
CA LEU A 399 32.28 22.06 -9.40
C LEU A 399 30.86 22.06 -10.00
N GLU A 400 30.31 23.23 -10.32
CA GLU A 400 29.06 23.29 -11.10
C GLU A 400 29.24 22.74 -12.51
N GLN A 401 30.37 23.00 -13.16
CA GLN A 401 30.65 22.47 -14.48
C GLN A 401 30.97 20.98 -14.42
N PHE A 402 31.75 20.55 -13.42
CA PHE A 402 31.96 19.13 -13.12
C PHE A 402 30.62 18.38 -12.98
N CYS A 403 29.66 18.92 -12.22
CA CYS A 403 28.33 18.34 -12.07
C CYS A 403 27.60 18.18 -13.42
N LYS A 404 27.61 19.21 -14.27
CA LYS A 404 27.00 19.19 -15.61
C LYS A 404 27.68 18.15 -16.54
N ASP A 405 29.01 18.15 -16.57
CA ASP A 405 29.82 17.26 -17.42
C ASP A 405 29.76 15.78 -16.99
N THR A 406 29.56 15.51 -15.69
CA THR A 406 29.56 14.15 -15.11
C THR A 406 28.18 13.58 -14.81
N VAL A 407 27.08 14.26 -15.18
CA VAL A 407 25.72 13.76 -14.90
C VAL A 407 25.44 12.41 -15.56
N ILE A 408 24.89 11.49 -14.77
CA ILE A 408 24.41 10.16 -15.19
C ILE A 408 23.05 9.84 -14.58
N THR A 409 22.42 8.79 -15.11
CA THR A 409 21.30 8.09 -14.48
C THR A 409 21.81 7.14 -13.37
N ILE A 410 20.98 6.82 -12.37
CA ILE A 410 21.06 5.54 -11.64
C ILE A 410 19.82 4.67 -11.82
N TRP A 411 19.07 4.90 -12.89
CA TRP A 411 17.92 4.08 -13.28
C TRP A 411 16.73 4.17 -12.28
N HIS A 412 16.77 5.14 -11.35
CA HIS A 412 15.69 5.46 -10.40
C HIS A 412 14.69 6.51 -10.95
N TYR A 413 14.42 6.50 -12.26
CA TYR A 413 13.46 7.42 -12.87
C TYR A 413 12.01 7.08 -12.48
N HIS A 414 11.18 8.11 -12.32
CA HIS A 414 9.82 7.99 -11.79
C HIS A 414 8.92 9.14 -12.27
N GLY A 415 7.61 8.98 -12.10
CA GLY A 415 6.59 9.93 -12.54
C GLY A 415 5.92 9.59 -13.88
N GLY A 416 5.09 10.51 -14.38
CA GLY A 416 4.31 10.35 -15.61
C GLY A 416 2.87 9.81 -15.44
N CYS A 417 2.56 9.19 -14.30
CA CYS A 417 1.22 8.71 -13.93
C CYS A 417 0.84 9.16 -12.51
N HIS A 418 1.26 10.36 -12.12
CA HIS A 418 1.19 10.89 -10.75
C HIS A 418 -0.19 10.80 -10.08
N VAL A 419 -0.16 10.48 -8.77
CA VAL A 419 -1.33 10.54 -7.88
C VAL A 419 -1.92 11.96 -7.86
N SER A 420 -3.25 12.04 -7.84
CA SER A 420 -4.06 13.26 -7.94
C SER A 420 -3.85 14.09 -9.22
N LYS A 421 -3.33 13.46 -10.29
CA LYS A 421 -3.18 14.04 -11.64
C LYS A 421 -3.59 13.07 -12.76
N VAL A 422 -3.15 11.82 -12.66
CA VAL A 422 -3.49 10.73 -13.60
C VAL A 422 -4.27 9.62 -12.88
N VAL A 423 -3.86 9.27 -11.66
CA VAL A 423 -4.57 8.32 -10.80
C VAL A 423 -5.10 8.99 -9.52
N THR A 424 -6.14 8.40 -8.93
CA THR A 424 -6.64 8.73 -7.58
C THR A 424 -5.66 8.25 -6.49
N PRO A 425 -5.85 8.64 -5.21
CA PRO A 425 -5.14 8.02 -4.08
C PRO A 425 -5.33 6.50 -3.97
N ASP A 426 -6.36 5.95 -4.61
CA ASP A 426 -6.60 4.50 -4.74
C ASP A 426 -6.00 3.89 -6.01
N TYR A 427 -5.09 4.62 -6.69
CA TYR A 427 -4.34 4.18 -7.88
C TYR A 427 -5.20 3.90 -9.13
N LYS A 428 -6.52 4.11 -9.04
CA LYS A 428 -7.50 4.04 -10.15
C LYS A 428 -7.36 5.27 -11.05
N VAL A 429 -7.33 5.07 -12.37
CA VAL A 429 -7.15 6.16 -13.36
C VAL A 429 -8.34 7.11 -13.31
N ILE A 430 -8.07 8.41 -13.20
CA ILE A 430 -9.08 9.44 -13.01
C ILE A 430 -10.04 9.44 -14.21
N ASN A 431 -11.34 9.36 -13.92
CA ASN A 431 -12.44 9.29 -14.89
C ASN A 431 -12.47 8.05 -15.83
N VAL A 432 -11.71 6.99 -15.52
CA VAL A 432 -11.79 5.70 -16.23
C VAL A 432 -12.22 4.59 -15.27
N ASN A 433 -13.19 3.78 -15.68
CA ASN A 433 -13.66 2.64 -14.91
C ASN A 433 -12.80 1.40 -15.19
N ARG A 434 -12.57 0.56 -14.16
CA ARG A 434 -11.83 -0.71 -14.23
C ARG A 434 -10.35 -0.59 -14.67
N LEU A 435 -9.70 0.55 -14.44
CA LEU A 435 -8.28 0.76 -14.80
C LEU A 435 -7.47 1.37 -13.66
N LEU A 436 -6.29 0.83 -13.39
CA LEU A 436 -5.33 1.29 -12.38
C LEU A 436 -3.91 1.38 -12.95
N VAL A 437 -3.06 2.19 -12.32
CA VAL A 437 -1.59 2.16 -12.54
C VAL A 437 -0.91 1.94 -11.19
N ASN A 438 -0.10 0.89 -11.08
CA ASN A 438 0.53 0.48 -9.83
C ASN A 438 2.03 0.22 -10.00
N ASP A 439 2.81 1.27 -10.24
CA ASP A 439 4.27 1.24 -10.27
C ASP A 439 4.86 2.64 -10.01
N GLY A 440 6.19 2.76 -10.08
CA GLY A 440 6.94 4.01 -9.83
C GLY A 440 6.59 5.21 -10.75
N SER A 441 5.81 5.02 -11.82
CA SER A 441 5.22 6.13 -12.59
C SER A 441 4.25 6.99 -11.77
N THR A 442 3.73 6.47 -10.66
CA THR A 442 2.79 7.17 -9.77
C THR A 442 3.48 8.07 -8.74
N PHE A 443 4.79 7.90 -8.52
CA PHE A 443 5.56 8.62 -7.50
C PHE A 443 5.83 10.07 -7.90
N THR A 444 5.43 11.01 -7.04
CA THR A 444 5.75 12.45 -7.16
C THR A 444 7.17 12.80 -6.71
N VAL A 445 7.71 12.04 -5.75
CA VAL A 445 9.13 12.06 -5.35
C VAL A 445 9.57 10.63 -5.00
N SER A 446 10.88 10.40 -5.03
CA SER A 446 11.45 9.09 -4.67
C SER A 446 11.20 8.74 -3.19
N PRO A 447 10.78 7.50 -2.85
CA PRO A 447 10.39 7.12 -1.50
C PRO A 447 11.55 7.01 -0.48
N GLY A 448 12.80 7.06 -0.95
CA GLY A 448 13.98 6.93 -0.10
C GLY A 448 15.25 6.93 -0.96
N THR A 449 16.29 6.20 -0.54
CA THR A 449 17.50 5.98 -1.33
C THR A 449 17.19 5.17 -2.60
N ASN A 450 16.87 3.89 -2.49
CA ASN A 450 16.51 3.05 -3.65
C ASN A 450 15.01 2.72 -3.63
N PRO A 451 14.25 2.96 -4.71
CA PRO A 451 12.80 2.75 -4.74
C PRO A 451 12.38 1.27 -4.78
N GLN A 452 13.29 0.31 -5.02
CA GLN A 452 12.92 -1.09 -5.31
C GLN A 452 12.00 -1.71 -4.25
N ALA A 453 12.31 -1.52 -2.97
CA ALA A 453 11.59 -2.15 -1.87
C ALA A 453 10.15 -1.63 -1.86
N THR A 454 10.00 -0.32 -2.05
CA THR A 454 8.71 0.36 -2.04
C THR A 454 7.85 0.01 -3.24
N VAL A 455 8.43 -0.20 -4.43
CA VAL A 455 7.67 -0.65 -5.60
C VAL A 455 7.14 -2.08 -5.38
N MET A 456 7.99 -3.02 -4.96
CA MET A 456 7.57 -4.39 -4.64
C MET A 456 6.53 -4.43 -3.51
N MET A 457 6.72 -3.61 -2.47
CA MET A 457 5.79 -3.47 -1.34
C MET A 457 4.43 -2.93 -1.80
N MET A 458 4.42 -1.88 -2.63
CA MET A 458 3.21 -1.30 -3.21
C MET A 458 2.45 -2.29 -4.09
N GLY A 459 3.15 -3.21 -4.78
CA GLY A 459 2.57 -4.36 -5.47
C GLY A 459 1.69 -5.22 -4.54
N ARG A 460 2.27 -5.72 -3.44
CA ARG A 460 1.53 -6.52 -2.44
C ARG A 460 0.46 -5.71 -1.72
N TYR A 461 0.79 -4.51 -1.27
CA TYR A 461 -0.10 -3.59 -0.54
C TYR A 461 -1.39 -3.32 -1.34
N MET A 462 -1.26 -2.96 -2.62
CA MET A 462 -2.44 -2.71 -3.46
C MET A 462 -3.21 -3.99 -3.78
N GLY A 463 -2.54 -5.14 -3.98
CA GLY A 463 -3.22 -6.42 -4.12
C GLY A 463 -4.08 -6.78 -2.91
N VAL A 464 -3.53 -6.65 -1.70
CA VAL A 464 -4.29 -6.88 -0.46
C VAL A 464 -5.38 -5.83 -0.24
N LYS A 465 -5.14 -4.55 -0.60
CA LYS A 465 -6.18 -3.51 -0.55
C LYS A 465 -7.35 -3.81 -1.50
N ILE A 466 -7.08 -4.26 -2.73
CA ILE A 466 -8.11 -4.64 -3.70
C ILE A 466 -8.92 -5.84 -3.17
N LEU A 467 -8.27 -6.87 -2.61
CA LEU A 467 -8.97 -7.99 -1.97
C LEU A 467 -9.82 -7.53 -0.77
N ARG A 468 -9.30 -6.64 0.10
CA ARG A 468 -10.07 -6.04 1.20
C ARG A 468 -11.25 -5.18 0.69
N GLU A 469 -11.10 -4.48 -0.44
CA GLU A 469 -12.19 -3.72 -1.08
C GLU A 469 -13.28 -4.62 -1.69
N ILE A 470 -12.92 -5.80 -2.20
CA ILE A 470 -13.86 -6.79 -2.74
C ILE A 470 -14.63 -7.41 -1.57
N LEU A 471 -13.92 -8.05 -0.63
CA LEU A 471 -14.50 -8.69 0.57
C LEU A 471 -15.29 -7.70 1.45
N GLY A 472 -14.85 -6.44 1.54
CA GLY A 472 -15.55 -5.39 2.28
C GLY A 472 -16.85 -4.92 1.60
N ARG A 473 -16.88 -4.86 0.26
CA ARG A 473 -18.13 -4.62 -0.49
C ARG A 473 -19.09 -5.81 -0.36
N GLU A 474 -18.57 -7.02 -0.20
CA GLU A 474 -19.36 -8.23 0.03
C GLU A 474 -19.88 -8.30 1.47
N ALA A 475 -19.10 -7.88 2.47
CA ALA A 475 -19.61 -7.61 3.83
C ALA A 475 -20.71 -6.53 3.85
N GLY A 476 -20.72 -5.61 2.88
CA GLY A 476 -21.80 -4.63 2.67
C GLY A 476 -23.17 -5.25 2.38
N PHE A 477 -23.25 -6.49 1.88
CA PHE A 477 -24.54 -7.19 1.71
C PHE A 477 -25.21 -7.49 3.06
N SER A 478 -24.45 -7.50 4.16
CA SER A 478 -25.00 -7.58 5.53
C SER A 478 -25.80 -6.34 5.96
N GLN A 479 -25.70 -5.20 5.24
CA GLN A 479 -26.57 -4.04 5.44
C GLN A 479 -27.86 -4.12 4.59
N ASN A 480 -27.83 -4.88 3.49
CA ASN A 480 -28.94 -5.01 2.53
C ASN A 480 -29.79 -6.27 2.73
N PHE A 481 -29.64 -6.97 3.87
CA PHE A 481 -30.35 -8.22 4.18
C PHE A 481 -30.16 -9.38 3.17
N ASP A 482 -29.03 -9.43 2.44
CA ASP A 482 -28.72 -10.49 1.47
C ASP A 482 -27.66 -11.46 2.03
N CYS A 483 -28.09 -12.35 2.92
CA CYS A 483 -27.26 -13.41 3.50
C CYS A 483 -26.80 -14.45 2.46
N ASP A 484 -27.58 -14.72 1.43
CA ASP A 484 -27.21 -15.73 0.43
C ASP A 484 -26.11 -15.22 -0.51
N ALA A 485 -26.03 -13.91 -0.80
CA ALA A 485 -24.87 -13.33 -1.46
C ALA A 485 -23.63 -13.38 -0.56
N ALA A 486 -23.76 -13.02 0.72
CA ALA A 486 -22.65 -13.13 1.68
C ALA A 486 -22.14 -14.58 1.79
N TYR A 487 -23.03 -15.58 1.76
CA TYR A 487 -22.66 -17.00 1.74
C TYR A 487 -22.03 -17.43 0.41
N ARG A 488 -22.57 -17.00 -0.73
CA ARG A 488 -21.98 -17.26 -2.06
C ARG A 488 -20.56 -16.68 -2.15
N THR A 489 -20.32 -15.46 -1.65
CA THR A 489 -18.98 -14.89 -1.50
C THR A 489 -18.12 -15.72 -0.56
N PHE A 490 -18.62 -16.12 0.60
CA PHE A 490 -17.84 -16.88 1.57
C PHE A 490 -17.37 -18.22 0.98
N MET A 491 -18.27 -18.97 0.34
CA MET A 491 -17.95 -20.19 -0.40
C MET A 491 -17.02 -19.91 -1.58
N LEU A 492 -17.18 -18.79 -2.28
CA LEU A 492 -16.25 -18.37 -3.32
C LEU A 492 -14.84 -18.15 -2.73
N MET A 493 -14.71 -17.41 -1.62
CA MET A 493 -13.45 -17.14 -0.94
C MET A 493 -12.71 -18.44 -0.58
N GLU A 494 -13.41 -19.43 -0.01
CA GLU A 494 -12.83 -20.73 0.35
C GLU A 494 -12.45 -21.56 -0.89
N THR A 495 -13.34 -21.69 -1.89
CA THR A 495 -13.01 -22.37 -3.16
C THR A 495 -11.93 -21.65 -3.97
N GLU A 496 -11.74 -20.35 -3.74
CA GLU A 496 -10.68 -19.54 -4.31
C GLU A 496 -9.36 -19.59 -3.51
N GLY A 497 -9.29 -20.41 -2.45
CA GLY A 497 -8.05 -20.69 -1.70
C GLY A 497 -7.62 -19.58 -0.75
N PHE A 498 -8.56 -18.72 -0.32
CA PHE A 498 -8.30 -17.71 0.71
C PHE A 498 -8.92 -18.16 2.04
N GLU A 499 -8.12 -18.23 3.10
CA GLU A 499 -8.58 -18.59 4.44
C GLU A 499 -9.42 -17.45 5.07
N PRO A 500 -10.69 -17.68 5.44
CA PRO A 500 -11.53 -16.64 6.04
C PRO A 500 -11.09 -16.34 7.48
N ASN A 501 -10.59 -15.12 7.70
CA ASN A 501 -10.20 -14.64 9.02
C ASN A 501 -11.43 -14.25 9.87
N SER A 502 -11.19 -13.97 11.16
CA SER A 502 -12.24 -13.64 12.14
C SER A 502 -13.17 -12.49 11.72
N VAL A 503 -12.69 -11.49 10.96
CA VAL A 503 -13.51 -10.37 10.46
C VAL A 503 -14.46 -10.83 9.33
N THR A 504 -14.00 -11.72 8.45
CA THR A 504 -14.86 -12.33 7.42
C THR A 504 -15.98 -13.13 8.07
N TRP A 505 -15.65 -13.98 9.05
CA TRP A 505 -16.65 -14.74 9.81
C TRP A 505 -17.64 -13.84 10.56
N THR A 506 -17.15 -12.82 11.26
CA THR A 506 -17.99 -11.81 11.95
C THR A 506 -18.99 -11.17 10.98
N SER A 507 -18.55 -10.85 9.75
CA SER A 507 -19.39 -10.24 8.71
C SER A 507 -20.47 -11.21 8.21
N LEU A 508 -20.13 -12.48 8.00
CA LEU A 508 -21.08 -13.51 7.59
C LEU A 508 -22.14 -13.76 8.67
N LEU A 509 -21.70 -13.96 9.92
CA LEU A 509 -22.59 -14.12 11.09
C LEU A 509 -23.55 -12.94 11.23
N SER A 510 -23.04 -11.71 11.10
CA SER A 510 -23.85 -10.48 11.14
C SER A 510 -24.90 -10.44 10.02
N SER A 511 -24.57 -10.96 8.83
CA SER A 511 -25.50 -11.02 7.71
C SER A 511 -26.64 -12.01 7.96
N PHE A 512 -26.32 -13.23 8.41
CA PHE A 512 -27.34 -14.26 8.69
C PHE A 512 -28.25 -13.89 9.88
N ALA A 513 -27.69 -13.27 10.92
CA ALA A 513 -28.46 -12.76 12.06
C ALA A 513 -29.48 -11.69 11.62
N ARG A 514 -29.08 -10.72 10.81
CA ARG A 514 -29.99 -9.67 10.30
C ARG A 514 -31.08 -10.22 9.41
N CYS A 515 -30.79 -11.25 8.62
CA CYS A 515 -31.79 -11.98 7.83
C CYS A 515 -32.68 -12.92 8.67
N ARG A 516 -32.63 -12.85 10.00
CA ARG A 516 -33.39 -13.68 10.96
C ARG A 516 -33.14 -15.19 10.84
N ARG A 517 -32.04 -15.61 10.20
CA ARG A 517 -31.66 -17.03 10.02
C ARG A 517 -30.87 -17.53 11.24
N HIS A 518 -31.49 -17.48 12.40
CA HIS A 518 -30.83 -17.70 13.70
C HIS A 518 -30.11 -19.06 13.79
N GLU A 519 -30.74 -20.15 13.35
CA GLU A 519 -30.11 -21.48 13.34
C GLU A 519 -28.94 -21.60 12.37
N ASP A 520 -28.98 -20.90 11.23
CA ASP A 520 -27.87 -20.91 10.29
C ASP A 520 -26.70 -20.06 10.82
N THR A 521 -26.97 -18.94 11.50
CA THR A 521 -25.96 -18.19 12.26
C THR A 521 -25.29 -19.08 13.32
N TRP A 522 -26.06 -19.89 14.04
CA TRP A 522 -25.53 -20.84 15.03
C TRP A 522 -24.64 -21.92 14.37
N LYS A 523 -25.10 -22.55 13.28
CA LYS A 523 -24.31 -23.52 12.50
C LYS A 523 -22.99 -22.91 11.99
N LEU A 524 -23.04 -21.66 11.50
CA LEU A 524 -21.86 -20.93 11.02
C LEU A 524 -20.88 -20.62 12.15
N TYR A 525 -21.34 -20.31 13.36
CA TYR A 525 -20.47 -20.15 14.52
C TYR A 525 -19.81 -21.47 14.92
N VAL A 526 -20.56 -22.57 14.96
CA VAL A 526 -20.00 -23.91 15.22
C VAL A 526 -18.97 -24.29 14.14
N LEU A 527 -19.19 -23.95 12.87
CA LEU A 527 -18.23 -24.17 11.79
C LEU A 527 -16.97 -23.30 11.94
N MET A 528 -17.11 -22.01 12.25
CA MET A 528 -16.00 -21.10 12.55
C MET A 528 -15.09 -21.67 13.65
N ARG A 529 -15.71 -22.11 14.74
CA ARG A 529 -15.02 -22.71 15.90
C ARG A 529 -14.38 -24.05 15.56
N LYS A 530 -14.99 -24.85 14.67
CA LYS A 530 -14.41 -26.13 14.16
C LYS A 530 -13.24 -25.92 13.20
N LYS A 531 -13.13 -24.76 12.55
CA LYS A 531 -11.93 -24.33 11.79
C LYS A 531 -10.90 -23.58 12.65
N GLU A 532 -10.99 -23.68 13.98
CA GLU A 532 -10.06 -23.10 14.95
C GLU A 532 -9.90 -21.57 14.87
N VAL A 533 -10.83 -20.86 14.21
CA VAL A 533 -10.78 -19.40 14.09
C VAL A 533 -11.32 -18.74 15.37
N GLU A 534 -10.50 -17.89 15.99
CA GLU A 534 -10.89 -17.09 17.16
C GLU A 534 -12.04 -16.13 16.81
N ALA A 535 -13.08 -16.12 17.64
CA ALA A 535 -14.22 -15.21 17.47
C ALA A 535 -13.93 -13.86 18.16
N THR A 536 -14.26 -12.76 17.48
CA THR A 536 -14.13 -11.41 18.05
C THR A 536 -15.27 -11.13 19.03
N ALA A 537 -15.15 -10.05 19.82
CA ALA A 537 -16.21 -9.61 20.72
C ALA A 537 -17.54 -9.34 19.98
N GLU A 538 -17.46 -8.82 18.76
CA GLU A 538 -18.61 -8.55 17.89
C GLU A 538 -19.23 -9.85 17.36
N ALA A 539 -18.43 -10.83 16.93
CA ALA A 539 -18.94 -12.15 16.53
C ALA A 539 -19.65 -12.85 17.68
N ILE A 540 -19.07 -12.80 18.88
CA ILE A 540 -19.65 -13.35 20.10
C ILE A 540 -20.99 -12.66 20.41
N ALA A 541 -21.04 -11.33 20.40
CA ALA A 541 -22.26 -10.55 20.64
C ALA A 541 -23.37 -10.87 19.63
N VAL A 542 -23.03 -11.02 18.33
CA VAL A 542 -23.97 -11.41 17.28
C VAL A 542 -24.54 -12.82 17.54
N VAL A 543 -23.70 -13.79 17.91
CA VAL A 543 -24.15 -15.16 18.19
C VAL A 543 -25.02 -15.22 19.45
N ILE A 544 -24.70 -14.45 20.49
CA ILE A 544 -25.55 -14.30 21.69
C ILE A 544 -26.92 -13.70 21.32
N SER A 545 -26.96 -12.72 20.41
CA SER A 545 -28.22 -12.05 20.02
C SER A 545 -29.19 -12.94 19.24
N VAL A 546 -28.73 -14.06 18.67
CA VAL A 546 -29.58 -15.06 17.99
C VAL A 546 -29.87 -16.30 18.84
N CYS A 547 -29.39 -16.35 20.09
CA CYS A 547 -29.77 -17.39 21.05
C CYS A 547 -31.17 -17.06 21.62
N VAL A 548 -32.21 -17.29 20.82
CA VAL A 548 -33.61 -16.98 21.15
C VAL A 548 -34.53 -18.12 20.71
N GLY A 549 -35.64 -18.32 21.44
CA GLY A 549 -36.56 -19.46 21.24
C GLY A 549 -36.09 -20.72 21.96
N ASP A 550 -36.43 -21.89 21.41
CA ASP A 550 -36.13 -23.18 22.03
C ASP A 550 -34.62 -23.40 22.22
N ASN A 551 -34.25 -23.92 23.39
CA ASN A 551 -32.87 -24.17 23.82
C ASN A 551 -31.97 -22.90 23.81
N ALA A 552 -32.56 -21.70 23.90
CA ALA A 552 -31.83 -20.43 23.98
C ALA A 552 -30.84 -20.37 25.15
N ILE A 553 -31.24 -20.89 26.33
CA ILE A 553 -30.39 -20.94 27.53
C ILE A 553 -29.15 -21.80 27.26
N ASP A 554 -29.32 -23.03 26.78
CA ASP A 554 -28.22 -23.96 26.48
C ASP A 554 -27.21 -23.34 25.50
N LYS A 555 -27.71 -22.73 24.42
CA LYS A 555 -26.88 -22.04 23.42
C LYS A 555 -26.14 -20.84 24.04
N CYS A 556 -26.82 -20.06 24.89
CA CYS A 556 -26.23 -18.93 25.60
C CYS A 556 -25.13 -19.38 26.58
N GLU A 557 -25.36 -20.44 27.37
CA GLU A 557 -24.40 -20.99 28.33
C GLU A 557 -23.16 -21.59 27.65
N ILE A 558 -23.31 -22.26 26.50
CA ILE A 558 -22.19 -22.72 25.67
C ILE A 558 -21.30 -21.54 25.22
N VAL A 559 -21.90 -20.43 24.80
CA VAL A 559 -21.15 -19.23 24.40
C VAL A 559 -20.54 -18.53 25.62
N HIS A 560 -21.27 -18.43 26.74
CA HIS A 560 -20.77 -17.85 27.99
C HIS A 560 -19.55 -18.63 28.53
N GLY A 561 -19.55 -19.97 28.44
CA GLY A 561 -18.39 -20.79 28.75
C GLY A 561 -17.16 -20.50 27.86
N TYR A 562 -17.37 -20.08 26.61
CA TYR A 562 -16.30 -19.57 25.74
C TYR A 562 -15.89 -18.13 26.08
N VAL A 563 -16.83 -17.26 26.47
CA VAL A 563 -16.54 -15.89 26.94
C VAL A 563 -15.60 -15.89 28.13
N ILE A 564 -15.81 -16.79 29.10
CA ILE A 564 -14.93 -16.97 30.26
C ILE A 564 -13.56 -17.48 29.81
N LYS A 565 -13.50 -18.59 29.06
CA LYS A 565 -12.24 -19.23 28.64
C LYS A 565 -11.41 -18.39 27.67
N GLY A 566 -12.04 -17.54 26.85
CA GLY A 566 -11.40 -16.66 25.88
C GLY A 566 -11.02 -15.28 26.43
N GLY A 567 -11.19 -15.01 27.72
CA GLY A 567 -10.83 -13.73 28.34
C GLY A 567 -11.81 -12.58 28.05
N PHE A 568 -12.96 -12.84 27.44
CA PHE A 568 -14.00 -11.84 27.14
C PHE A 568 -14.90 -11.49 28.34
N ALA A 569 -14.69 -12.11 29.51
CA ALA A 569 -15.49 -11.90 30.73
C ALA A 569 -15.57 -10.43 31.20
N ASN A 570 -14.58 -9.59 30.83
CA ASN A 570 -14.56 -8.15 31.12
C ASN A 570 -14.91 -7.26 29.90
N ASN A 571 -15.36 -7.84 28.78
CA ASN A 571 -15.74 -7.08 27.60
C ASN A 571 -17.20 -6.59 27.69
N SER A 572 -17.40 -5.29 27.83
CA SER A 572 -18.73 -4.69 28.03
C SER A 572 -19.73 -4.96 26.91
N ILE A 573 -19.29 -5.14 25.65
CA ILE A 573 -20.20 -5.47 24.53
C ILE A 573 -20.76 -6.88 24.74
N VAL A 574 -19.87 -7.84 25.00
CA VAL A 574 -20.22 -9.25 25.22
C VAL A 574 -21.09 -9.44 26.46
N ILE A 575 -20.75 -8.81 27.58
CA ILE A 575 -21.51 -8.95 28.83
C ILE A 575 -22.90 -8.32 28.73
N ASN A 576 -23.03 -7.15 28.10
CA ASN A 576 -24.34 -6.53 27.88
C ASN A 576 -25.23 -7.38 26.94
N SER A 577 -24.64 -8.03 25.93
CA SER A 577 -25.36 -9.02 25.11
C SER A 577 -25.80 -10.24 25.92
N LEU A 578 -24.93 -10.83 26.75
CA LEU A 578 -25.30 -11.96 27.61
C LEU A 578 -26.45 -11.59 28.57
N MET A 579 -26.37 -10.43 29.24
CA MET A 579 -27.42 -9.95 30.13
C MET A 579 -28.79 -9.80 29.43
N CYS A 580 -28.79 -9.24 28.21
CA CYS A 580 -30.00 -9.10 27.39
C CYS A 580 -30.61 -10.47 27.02
N THR A 581 -29.78 -11.40 26.54
CA THR A 581 -30.25 -12.75 26.15
C THR A 581 -30.70 -13.60 27.35
N TYR A 582 -30.00 -13.54 28.48
CA TYR A 582 -30.46 -14.19 29.71
C TYR A 582 -31.77 -13.60 30.22
N GLY A 583 -31.96 -12.28 30.18
CA GLY A 583 -33.24 -11.63 30.51
C GLY A 583 -34.39 -12.14 29.65
N LYS A 584 -34.21 -12.17 28.33
CA LYS A 584 -35.20 -12.70 27.37
C LYS A 584 -35.48 -14.19 27.50
N SER A 585 -34.63 -14.91 28.23
CA SER A 585 -34.78 -16.33 28.55
C SER A 585 -35.30 -16.56 29.98
N GLY A 586 -35.74 -15.51 30.69
CA GLY A 586 -36.18 -15.59 32.10
C GLY A 586 -35.07 -15.87 33.12
N ALA A 587 -33.81 -15.97 32.68
CA ALA A 587 -32.63 -16.31 33.47
C ALA A 587 -32.06 -15.07 34.20
N VAL A 588 -32.94 -14.34 34.90
CA VAL A 588 -32.64 -13.04 35.53
C VAL A 588 -31.45 -13.12 36.49
N ARG A 589 -31.32 -14.20 37.24
CA ARG A 589 -30.22 -14.39 38.22
C ARG A 589 -28.85 -14.43 37.55
N GLN A 590 -28.75 -14.99 36.34
CA GLN A 590 -27.53 -15.00 35.55
C GLN A 590 -27.17 -13.57 35.09
N ALA A 591 -28.16 -12.76 34.70
CA ALA A 591 -27.96 -11.35 34.37
C ALA A 591 -27.57 -10.49 35.59
N GLU A 592 -28.18 -10.74 36.77
CA GLU A 592 -27.80 -10.11 38.05
C GLU A 592 -26.34 -10.43 38.42
N CYS A 593 -25.90 -11.68 38.28
CA CYS A 593 -24.51 -12.08 38.54
C CYS A 593 -23.52 -11.42 37.57
N LEU A 594 -23.84 -11.39 36.28
CA LEU A 594 -23.04 -10.74 35.25
C LEU A 594 -22.87 -9.24 35.51
N PHE A 595 -23.97 -8.54 35.79
CA PHE A 595 -23.92 -7.12 36.12
C PHE A 595 -23.10 -6.86 37.38
N SER A 596 -23.28 -7.68 38.42
CA SER A 596 -22.53 -7.58 39.68
C SER A 596 -21.01 -7.67 39.43
N GLY A 597 -20.57 -8.64 38.63
CA GLY A 597 -19.17 -8.88 38.28
C GLY A 597 -18.48 -7.79 37.44
N LEU A 598 -19.23 -6.90 36.78
CA LEU A 598 -18.63 -5.81 35.99
C LEU A 598 -17.79 -4.85 36.86
N HIS A 599 -16.47 -4.84 36.63
CA HIS A 599 -15.54 -3.88 37.24
C HIS A 599 -15.88 -2.41 36.91
N LEU A 600 -16.35 -2.16 35.69
CA LEU A 600 -16.80 -0.84 35.23
C LEU A 600 -18.21 -0.97 34.66
N LYS A 601 -19.20 -0.53 35.46
CA LYS A 601 -20.59 -0.45 35.04
C LYS A 601 -20.78 0.80 34.19
N THR A 602 -21.44 0.64 33.06
CA THR A 602 -21.77 1.69 32.08
C THR A 602 -23.27 1.89 31.98
N ILE A 603 -23.72 3.03 31.47
CA ILE A 603 -25.15 3.30 31.21
C ILE A 603 -25.78 2.20 30.34
N VAL A 604 -25.02 1.59 29.42
CA VAL A 604 -25.50 0.45 28.63
C VAL A 604 -25.73 -0.79 29.50
N SER A 605 -24.81 -1.14 30.41
CA SER A 605 -25.01 -2.28 31.32
C SER A 605 -26.13 -2.05 32.33
N TRP A 606 -26.32 -0.82 32.83
CA TRP A 606 -27.47 -0.46 33.66
C TRP A 606 -28.77 -0.66 32.88
N ASN A 607 -28.86 -0.10 31.66
CA ASN A 607 -30.02 -0.27 30.79
C ASN A 607 -30.28 -1.74 30.45
N SER A 608 -29.25 -2.56 30.21
CA SER A 608 -29.39 -4.00 29.98
C SER A 608 -30.04 -4.73 31.17
N LEU A 609 -29.74 -4.36 32.41
CA LEU A 609 -30.39 -4.97 33.59
C LEU A 609 -31.79 -4.39 33.87
N ILE A 610 -32.00 -3.08 33.65
CA ILE A 610 -33.34 -2.45 33.74
C ILE A 610 -34.28 -3.11 32.71
N SER A 611 -33.85 -3.26 31.45
CA SER A 611 -34.62 -3.98 30.42
C SER A 611 -34.82 -5.46 30.77
N CYS A 612 -33.81 -6.15 31.33
CA CYS A 612 -33.96 -7.53 31.79
C CYS A 612 -35.06 -7.69 32.85
N TYR A 613 -35.14 -6.78 33.84
CA TYR A 613 -36.24 -6.81 34.81
C TYR A 613 -37.59 -6.45 34.19
N ALA A 614 -37.63 -5.48 33.27
CA ALA A 614 -38.84 -5.06 32.55
C ALA A 614 -39.42 -6.21 31.69
N GLU A 615 -38.61 -6.84 30.85
CA GLU A 615 -38.97 -7.97 29.99
C GLU A 615 -39.38 -9.22 30.81
N SER A 616 -38.95 -9.29 32.09
CA SER A 616 -39.32 -10.38 33.02
C SER A 616 -40.53 -10.05 33.91
N GLY A 617 -41.23 -8.92 33.68
CA GLY A 617 -42.39 -8.49 34.48
C GLY A 617 -42.05 -8.02 35.91
N LEU A 618 -40.77 -7.86 36.26
CA LEU A 618 -40.31 -7.53 37.61
C LEU A 618 -40.35 -6.01 37.88
N CYS A 619 -41.48 -5.36 37.61
CA CYS A 619 -41.63 -3.90 37.56
C CYS A 619 -41.07 -3.15 38.80
N ASN A 620 -41.29 -3.68 40.01
CA ASN A 620 -40.72 -3.10 41.24
C ASN A 620 -39.18 -3.16 41.29
N LYS A 621 -38.55 -4.23 40.78
CA LYS A 621 -37.09 -4.29 40.61
C LYS A 621 -36.62 -3.30 39.55
N THR A 622 -37.32 -3.23 38.41
CA THR A 622 -37.05 -2.26 37.33
C THR A 622 -37.00 -0.83 37.88
N TYR A 623 -38.02 -0.45 38.67
CA TYR A 623 -38.09 0.87 39.29
C TYR A 623 -36.97 1.12 40.30
N SER A 624 -36.71 0.17 41.21
CA SER A 624 -35.64 0.31 42.21
C SER A 624 -34.24 0.50 41.59
N LEU A 625 -33.97 -0.20 40.47
CA LEU A 625 -32.70 -0.09 39.75
C LEU A 625 -32.62 1.20 38.92
N PHE A 626 -33.76 1.66 38.39
CA PHE A 626 -33.88 2.96 37.72
C PHE A 626 -33.62 4.12 38.70
N LEU A 627 -34.15 4.08 39.92
CA LEU A 627 -33.88 5.09 40.95
C LEU A 627 -32.40 5.12 41.35
N GLN A 628 -31.76 3.96 41.55
CA GLN A 628 -30.31 3.90 41.81
C GLN A 628 -29.47 4.53 40.68
N LEU A 629 -29.90 4.37 39.41
CA LEU A 629 -29.28 5.04 38.27
C LEU A 629 -29.55 6.56 38.26
N GLN A 630 -30.70 7.02 38.76
CA GLN A 630 -31.03 8.44 38.89
C GLN A 630 -30.22 9.12 40.00
N GLU A 631 -30.00 8.42 41.12
CA GLU A 631 -29.27 8.90 42.31
C GLU A 631 -27.74 8.95 42.12
N SER A 632 -27.18 8.21 41.15
CA SER A 632 -25.73 8.18 40.86
C SER A 632 -25.10 9.56 40.62
N ASP A 633 -24.06 9.93 41.37
CA ASP A 633 -23.35 11.21 41.24
C ASP A 633 -22.56 11.41 39.92
N ASP A 634 -22.19 10.32 39.21
CA ASP A 634 -21.51 10.46 37.91
C ASP A 634 -22.47 11.03 36.85
N LEU A 635 -22.15 12.23 36.35
CA LEU A 635 -22.86 12.92 35.26
C LEU A 635 -23.00 12.09 33.98
N LYS A 636 -22.19 11.04 33.78
CA LYS A 636 -22.31 10.09 32.65
C LYS A 636 -23.28 8.94 32.93
N MET A 637 -23.54 8.64 34.20
CA MET A 637 -24.47 7.60 34.67
C MET A 637 -25.78 8.24 35.12
N LYS A 638 -26.52 8.83 34.18
CA LYS A 638 -27.89 9.32 34.40
C LYS A 638 -28.87 8.62 33.44
N PRO A 639 -30.16 8.44 33.83
CA PRO A 639 -31.16 7.80 33.00
C PRO A 639 -31.30 8.47 31.63
N ASN A 640 -31.18 7.68 30.56
CA ASN A 640 -31.36 8.13 29.18
C ASN A 640 -32.67 7.59 28.60
N VAL A 641 -32.96 7.92 27.33
CA VAL A 641 -34.21 7.51 26.67
C VAL A 641 -34.52 6.01 26.82
N ILE A 642 -33.52 5.12 26.74
CA ILE A 642 -33.70 3.68 26.88
C ILE A 642 -34.01 3.29 28.34
N SER A 643 -33.38 3.94 29.32
CA SER A 643 -33.68 3.76 30.75
C SER A 643 -35.15 4.08 31.02
N TRP A 644 -35.63 5.22 30.51
CA TRP A 644 -37.03 5.65 30.64
C TRP A 644 -37.99 4.74 29.86
N SER A 645 -37.71 4.40 28.60
CA SER A 645 -38.53 3.45 27.82
C SER A 645 -38.74 2.13 28.56
N ALA A 646 -37.68 1.57 29.16
CA ALA A 646 -37.73 0.28 29.84
C ALA A 646 -38.58 0.33 31.12
N VAL A 647 -38.49 1.41 31.91
CA VAL A 647 -39.30 1.54 33.13
C VAL A 647 -40.75 1.94 32.82
N THR A 648 -41.03 2.85 31.88
CA THR A 648 -42.40 3.12 31.40
C THR A 648 -43.06 1.85 30.88
N GLY A 649 -42.38 1.10 30.00
CA GLY A 649 -42.89 -0.16 29.47
C GLY A 649 -43.16 -1.21 30.55
N ALA A 650 -42.33 -1.28 31.60
CA ALA A 650 -42.51 -2.23 32.70
C ALA A 650 -43.78 -1.97 33.54
N PHE A 651 -44.23 -0.71 33.66
CA PHE A 651 -45.47 -0.38 34.37
C PHE A 651 -46.68 -0.53 33.46
N ALA A 652 -46.57 -0.15 32.18
CA ALA A 652 -47.59 -0.42 31.16
C ALA A 652 -47.93 -1.93 31.05
N MET A 653 -46.91 -2.79 30.95
CA MET A 653 -47.08 -4.26 30.89
C MET A 653 -47.54 -4.89 32.22
N ALA A 654 -47.52 -4.14 33.32
CA ALA A 654 -47.97 -4.59 34.64
C ALA A 654 -49.35 -4.02 35.02
N GLU A 655 -50.11 -3.49 34.05
CA GLU A 655 -51.43 -2.84 34.22
C GLU A 655 -51.42 -1.63 35.19
N ARG A 656 -50.23 -1.11 35.52
CA ARG A 656 -50.01 0.08 36.38
C ARG A 656 -50.00 1.34 35.53
N HIS A 657 -51.12 1.55 34.86
CA HIS A 657 -51.31 2.53 33.79
C HIS A 657 -51.05 3.98 34.25
N GLU A 658 -51.53 4.38 35.42
CA GLU A 658 -51.34 5.76 35.94
C GLU A 658 -49.87 6.06 36.22
N GLU A 659 -49.18 5.18 36.96
CA GLU A 659 -47.75 5.29 37.26
C GLU A 659 -46.90 5.28 35.96
N SER A 660 -47.31 4.52 34.94
CA SER A 660 -46.67 4.56 33.62
C SER A 660 -46.75 5.96 32.97
N LEU A 661 -47.82 6.72 33.20
CA LEU A 661 -47.95 8.10 32.74
C LEU A 661 -47.15 9.08 33.62
N GLU A 662 -47.11 8.90 34.94
CA GLU A 662 -46.28 9.71 35.85
C GLU A 662 -44.77 9.59 35.53
N ILE A 663 -44.31 8.37 35.24
CA ILE A 663 -42.94 8.09 34.79
C ILE A 663 -42.67 8.79 33.45
N PHE A 664 -43.63 8.79 32.53
CA PHE A 664 -43.50 9.48 31.24
C PHE A 664 -43.50 11.02 31.39
N GLN A 665 -44.30 11.59 32.27
CA GLN A 665 -44.24 13.02 32.60
C GLN A 665 -42.89 13.37 33.25
N SER A 666 -42.38 12.50 34.13
CA SER A 666 -41.05 12.66 34.76
C SER A 666 -39.91 12.66 33.72
N MET A 667 -40.02 11.81 32.69
CA MET A 667 -39.10 11.79 31.54
C MET A 667 -39.11 13.13 30.77
N GLN A 668 -40.29 13.72 30.56
CA GLN A 668 -40.45 15.03 29.92
C GLN A 668 -39.87 16.17 30.78
N VAL A 669 -40.10 16.15 32.10
CA VAL A 669 -39.51 17.11 33.06
C VAL A 669 -37.99 17.01 33.09
N ALA A 670 -37.44 15.79 33.00
CA ALA A 670 -36.01 15.53 32.81
C ALA A 670 -35.47 15.92 31.41
N ARG A 671 -36.33 16.45 30.52
CA ARG A 671 -36.04 16.88 29.15
C ARG A 671 -35.51 15.78 28.23
N VAL A 672 -35.86 14.52 28.52
CA VAL A 672 -35.49 13.38 27.68
C VAL A 672 -36.58 13.16 26.62
N LEU A 673 -36.20 13.19 25.35
CA LEU A 673 -37.13 12.98 24.24
C LEU A 673 -37.55 11.50 24.14
N ALA A 674 -38.85 11.27 23.93
CA ALA A 674 -39.41 9.94 23.73
C ALA A 674 -39.04 9.36 22.35
N ASN A 675 -38.76 8.05 22.32
CA ASN A 675 -38.56 7.25 21.11
C ASN A 675 -39.83 6.48 20.75
N ASP A 676 -39.77 5.73 19.64
CA ASP A 676 -40.87 4.91 19.11
C ASP A 676 -41.39 3.90 20.14
N VAL A 677 -40.51 3.33 20.98
CA VAL A 677 -40.85 2.36 22.02
C VAL A 677 -41.66 3.01 23.15
N THR A 678 -41.15 4.10 23.74
CA THR A 678 -41.86 4.85 24.79
C THR A 678 -43.22 5.33 24.29
N THR A 679 -43.24 5.91 23.08
CA THR A 679 -44.45 6.39 22.41
C THR A 679 -45.47 5.25 22.24
N SER A 680 -45.05 4.08 21.76
CA SER A 680 -45.93 2.92 21.59
C SER A 680 -46.49 2.42 22.93
N SER A 681 -45.67 2.34 23.98
CA SER A 681 -46.14 1.94 25.32
C SER A 681 -47.16 2.94 25.89
N VAL A 682 -46.89 4.24 25.77
CA VAL A 682 -47.80 5.28 26.27
C VAL A 682 -49.09 5.34 25.45
N LEU A 683 -49.05 5.11 24.12
CA LEU A 683 -50.26 5.03 23.30
C LEU A 683 -51.15 3.83 23.66
N SER A 684 -50.57 2.68 24.03
CA SER A 684 -51.35 1.57 24.60
C SER A 684 -52.03 2.00 25.89
N VAL A 685 -51.27 2.52 26.86
CA VAL A 685 -51.79 3.00 28.14
C VAL A 685 -52.89 4.06 27.97
N CYS A 686 -52.78 4.97 27.00
CA CYS A 686 -53.83 5.93 26.69
C CYS A 686 -55.09 5.28 26.07
N ALA A 687 -54.96 4.20 25.32
CA ALA A 687 -56.10 3.44 24.81
C ALA A 687 -56.79 2.65 25.94
N ASP A 688 -56.01 1.97 26.78
CA ASP A 688 -56.47 1.17 27.92
C ASP A 688 -57.22 2.06 28.94
N LEU A 689 -56.69 3.25 29.23
CA LEU A 689 -57.34 4.27 30.07
C LEU A 689 -58.42 5.11 29.35
N SER A 690 -58.67 4.88 28.04
CA SER A 690 -59.55 5.71 27.20
C SER A 690 -59.22 7.23 27.19
N ASN A 691 -57.98 7.60 27.48
CA ASN A 691 -57.50 8.98 27.53
C ASN A 691 -57.20 9.54 26.13
N PHE A 692 -58.28 9.84 25.39
CA PHE A 692 -58.22 10.29 24.00
C PHE A 692 -57.42 11.58 23.78
N HIS A 693 -57.44 12.53 24.74
CA HIS A 693 -56.71 13.79 24.62
C HIS A 693 -55.19 13.55 24.60
N LEU A 694 -54.67 12.85 25.61
CA LEU A 694 -53.25 12.52 25.68
C LEU A 694 -52.84 11.59 24.51
N GLY A 695 -53.71 10.68 24.09
CA GLY A 695 -53.52 9.87 22.88
C GLY A 695 -53.27 10.72 21.62
N MET A 696 -54.06 11.78 21.40
CA MET A 696 -53.85 12.70 20.28
C MET A 696 -52.56 13.51 20.39
N GLU A 697 -52.18 13.96 21.59
CA GLU A 697 -50.94 14.71 21.81
C GLU A 697 -49.69 13.87 21.49
N ILE A 698 -49.67 12.60 21.95
CA ILE A 698 -48.59 11.65 21.66
C ILE A 698 -48.57 11.24 20.19
N HIS A 699 -49.74 11.08 19.55
CA HIS A 699 -49.82 10.86 18.11
C HIS A 699 -49.23 12.05 17.31
N GLY A 700 -49.57 13.29 17.68
CA GLY A 700 -49.00 14.50 17.08
C GLY A 700 -47.49 14.63 17.29
N TYR A 701 -46.98 14.29 18.47
CA TYR A 701 -45.53 14.19 18.74
C TYR A 701 -44.85 13.17 17.81
N SER A 702 -45.48 12.01 17.61
CA SER A 702 -44.97 10.92 16.77
C SER A 702 -44.73 11.36 15.33
N ILE A 703 -45.75 11.98 14.72
CA ILE A 703 -45.68 12.52 13.35
C ILE A 703 -44.53 13.53 13.24
N ARG A 704 -44.40 14.43 14.23
CA ARG A 704 -43.47 15.57 14.20
C ARG A 704 -41.99 15.23 14.45
N PHE A 705 -41.67 14.09 15.06
CA PHE A 705 -40.30 13.78 15.48
C PHE A 705 -39.75 12.41 15.03
N LEU A 706 -40.61 11.50 14.57
CA LEU A 706 -40.26 10.13 14.22
C LEU A 706 -40.41 9.83 12.72
N MET A 707 -41.40 10.40 12.03
CA MET A 707 -41.67 10.08 10.62
C MET A 707 -40.67 10.69 9.62
N ASP A 708 -40.10 11.87 9.90
CA ASP A 708 -39.08 12.57 9.09
C ASP A 708 -37.73 11.81 8.94
N LYS A 709 -37.61 10.59 9.48
CA LYS A 709 -36.38 9.77 9.44
C LYS A 709 -36.46 8.54 8.52
N ASN A 710 -37.59 8.29 7.87
CA ASN A 710 -37.85 7.10 7.06
C ASN A 710 -38.08 7.41 5.56
N THR A 711 -37.31 8.35 5.00
CA THR A 711 -37.29 8.71 3.57
C THR A 711 -35.86 8.76 3.02
#